data_AF-A0A2I0QLB9-F1
#
_entry.id   AF-A0A2I0QLB9-F1
#
_cell.length_a   1.000
_cell.length_b   1.000
_cell.length_c   1.000
_cell.angle_alpha   90.00
_cell.angle_beta   90.00
_cell.angle_gamma   90.00
#
_symmetry.space_group_name_H-M   'P 1'
#
loop_
_entity.id
_entity.type
_entity.pdbx_description
1 polymer ?
#
loop_
_entity_poly.entity_id
_entity_poly.type
_entity_poly.pdbx_seq_one_letter_code
_entity_poly.pdbx_strand_id
1 'polypeptide(L)'
;MIKFQHKLSGIFCIFCICIITIALISNVQAISKSPSTPSTFSVEVLFDKPKTPGLSFTESYSVEIINTENFSITINATGENCGNITASASPVTISRNSSSSISIDFDVLASQAEGKYTCKVKIFKINSSEVVYVNGTITVKYPSPQLQVTWDNNLEKVKAGEKYTRNIVIAETMGYNPAKHVSVDIKPLEEGEPIYLDIKDDKNLAPPYFFSQINPGATVSKPITLTVPERNLFPGNYTLNTQAKATNNKPEDNIDYLLMYEIPYPVMRISGNIDFESLTFSQEKNIKEKSLSIEETGGYTPIEGVAIEKISGDDGWITPPAIDYIKPNSSENFTFRISLPEDAELGKREWKFKIRTTYAGSSEFSTSTLVYFPSIDESITEAKNMPKNELSENLILMLESAKTSTEKQNLKNLAGTMYIYSASKTLISEISAMKNTNDIGEKLSHISTIKRSINKIETVKKLITASDLQDKATKILNYARSMEKSEIDTEIENIRKNLEIYKENDYKKCSILSKKIGEIYGKELPEQTDCENKYIQAITNTSKLKDDEEKVRTEIDENTYGAGTGRILINPFAYDYVITKYDENEKIYENLIKIYDVAGEKGESKIYGKKLEDLKTEKNIVGAFFMVYGIIVILILIGIVVRIFIGFTQYKRDEEEKMLGDVVYG
;
A
#
# COMPACT_ATOMS: atom_id res chain seq x y z
N MET A 1 -7.93 16.41 23.03
CA MET A 1 -8.99 17.40 23.33
C MET A 1 -8.48 18.80 23.01
N ILE A 2 -8.73 19.29 21.80
CA ILE A 2 -8.70 20.71 21.36
C ILE A 2 -9.74 20.78 20.23
N LYS A 3 -10.57 21.84 20.20
CA LYS A 3 -11.59 22.06 19.15
C LYS A 3 -11.11 23.13 18.17
N PHE A 4 -11.25 22.87 16.88
CA PHE A 4 -11.36 23.87 15.80
C PHE A 4 -12.43 23.34 14.84
N GLN A 5 -13.72 23.67 15.01
CA GLN A 5 -14.39 24.92 14.60
C GLN A 5 -14.17 25.36 13.13
N HIS A 6 -15.26 25.19 12.37
CA HIS A 6 -15.56 25.70 11.03
C HIS A 6 -14.90 27.03 10.61
N LYS A 7 -14.15 26.97 9.49
CA LYS A 7 -13.91 27.98 8.43
C LYS A 7 -13.53 27.19 7.16
N LEU A 8 -13.87 27.50 5.91
CA LEU A 8 -14.90 28.33 5.22
C LEU A 8 -15.51 27.40 4.13
N SER A 9 -16.67 27.56 3.48
CA SER A 9 -17.60 28.68 3.25
C SER A 9 -17.08 29.86 2.39
N GLY A 10 -16.15 29.59 1.46
CA GLY A 10 -15.56 30.65 0.60
C GLY A 10 -15.57 30.41 -0.92
N ILE A 11 -15.88 29.21 -1.41
CA ILE A 11 -15.59 28.81 -2.82
C ILE A 11 -16.86 28.64 -3.68
N PHE A 12 -18.06 28.60 -3.08
CA PHE A 12 -19.31 28.34 -3.83
C PHE A 12 -19.98 29.59 -4.46
N CYS A 13 -19.45 30.80 -4.25
CA CYS A 13 -20.13 32.04 -4.67
C CYS A 13 -19.84 32.52 -6.10
N ILE A 14 -18.91 31.92 -6.83
CA ILE A 14 -18.51 32.42 -8.17
C ILE A 14 -19.35 31.81 -9.32
N PHE A 15 -20.09 30.72 -9.08
CA PHE A 15 -20.93 30.06 -10.10
C PHE A 15 -22.45 30.33 -9.99
N CYS A 16 -22.91 31.05 -8.95
CA CYS A 16 -24.35 31.23 -8.70
C CYS A 16 -24.98 32.53 -9.25
N ILE A 17 -24.21 33.44 -9.86
CA ILE A 17 -24.72 34.70 -10.41
C ILE A 17 -25.02 34.55 -11.92
N CYS A 18 -25.98 33.69 -12.26
CA CYS A 18 -26.51 33.57 -13.63
C CYS A 18 -27.95 33.02 -13.76
N ILE A 19 -28.63 32.65 -12.65
CA ILE A 19 -29.98 32.05 -12.70
C ILE A 19 -30.92 32.68 -11.65
N ILE A 20 -31.14 34.01 -11.74
CA ILE A 20 -32.31 34.68 -11.12
C ILE A 20 -32.87 35.73 -12.09
N THR A 21 -33.46 35.26 -13.17
CA THR A 21 -34.47 35.96 -13.98
C THR A 21 -35.40 34.90 -14.58
N ILE A 22 -36.69 35.23 -14.74
CA ILE A 22 -37.78 34.34 -15.19
C ILE A 22 -38.29 33.36 -14.11
N ALA A 23 -39.21 33.84 -13.24
CA ALA A 23 -40.11 32.99 -12.45
C ALA A 23 -41.37 33.75 -11.97
N LEU A 24 -42.12 34.36 -12.90
CA LEU A 24 -43.45 34.94 -12.62
C LEU A 24 -44.39 34.70 -13.81
N ILE A 25 -45.26 33.68 -13.68
CA ILE A 25 -46.60 33.51 -14.27
C ILE A 25 -47.06 32.09 -13.87
N SER A 26 -48.08 31.96 -13.02
CA SER A 26 -49.10 30.90 -13.12
C SER A 26 -50.24 31.08 -12.09
N ASN A 27 -51.43 31.34 -12.64
CA ASN A 27 -52.74 30.84 -12.22
C ASN A 27 -53.17 30.89 -10.74
N VAL A 28 -54.04 31.87 -10.47
CA VAL A 28 -55.07 31.80 -9.43
C VAL A 28 -56.01 30.63 -9.73
N GLN A 29 -56.23 29.74 -8.76
CA GLN A 29 -57.44 28.91 -8.68
C GLN A 29 -57.97 28.92 -7.24
N ALA A 30 -59.22 29.37 -7.09
CA ALA A 30 -59.94 29.27 -5.82
C ALA A 30 -60.61 27.90 -5.72
N ILE A 31 -60.44 27.21 -4.59
CA ILE A 31 -61.21 26.02 -4.24
C ILE A 31 -61.96 26.30 -2.95
N SER A 32 -63.27 26.48 -3.06
CA SER A 32 -64.18 26.58 -1.93
C SER A 32 -64.38 25.20 -1.29
N LYS A 33 -64.32 25.15 0.04
CA LYS A 33 -64.61 23.95 0.84
C LYS A 33 -65.90 24.20 1.63
N SER A 34 -66.89 23.33 1.48
CA SER A 34 -68.13 23.37 2.28
C SER A 34 -68.24 22.09 3.12
N PRO A 35 -68.67 22.15 4.39
CA PRO A 35 -68.70 20.99 5.27
C PRO A 35 -70.06 20.28 5.26
N SER A 36 -70.06 19.00 4.94
CA SER A 36 -71.09 18.05 5.41
C SER A 36 -70.45 16.68 5.63
N THR A 37 -70.93 16.00 6.67
CA THR A 37 -70.58 14.65 7.18
C THR A 37 -69.95 13.70 6.16
N PRO A 38 -68.81 13.04 6.47
CA PRO A 38 -68.08 12.20 5.52
C PRO A 38 -68.88 10.94 5.16
N SER A 39 -69.47 10.93 3.96
CA SER A 39 -70.05 9.74 3.32
C SER A 39 -69.00 8.88 2.59
N THR A 40 -67.72 9.13 2.88
CA THR A 40 -66.55 8.58 2.19
C THR A 40 -65.54 7.98 3.17
N PHE A 41 -65.18 6.72 3.00
CA PHE A 41 -64.06 6.07 3.71
C PHE A 41 -62.81 5.93 2.83
N SER A 42 -61.66 5.71 3.47
CA SER A 42 -60.42 5.32 2.80
C SER A 42 -59.72 4.25 3.64
N VAL A 43 -59.45 3.10 3.03
CA VAL A 43 -58.68 2.00 3.65
C VAL A 43 -57.43 1.77 2.81
N GLU A 44 -56.31 1.50 3.45
CA GLU A 44 -55.06 1.15 2.79
C GLU A 44 -54.67 -0.27 3.24
N VAL A 45 -54.56 -1.20 2.29
CA VAL A 45 -54.19 -2.58 2.56
C VAL A 45 -52.74 -2.78 2.16
N LEU A 46 -51.90 -3.01 3.18
CA LEU A 46 -50.47 -3.21 3.03
C LEU A 46 -50.13 -4.69 2.99
N PHE A 47 -49.35 -5.09 1.99
CA PHE A 47 -48.91 -6.47 1.82
C PHE A 47 -47.53 -6.64 2.47
N ASP A 48 -47.45 -7.43 3.55
CA ASP A 48 -46.25 -7.59 4.40
C ASP A 48 -45.54 -8.96 4.26
N LYS A 49 -46.09 -9.89 3.47
CA LYS A 49 -45.64 -11.29 3.38
C LYS A 49 -45.44 -11.77 1.94
N PRO A 50 -44.46 -12.65 1.66
CA PRO A 50 -44.24 -13.26 0.35
C PRO A 50 -45.49 -13.86 -0.30
N LYS A 51 -45.65 -13.61 -1.60
CA LYS A 51 -46.82 -14.00 -2.39
C LYS A 51 -46.98 -15.52 -2.45
N THR A 52 -47.99 -16.01 -1.74
CA THR A 52 -48.36 -17.42 -1.69
C THR A 52 -49.79 -17.60 -2.24
N PRO A 53 -50.07 -18.64 -3.06
CA PRO A 53 -51.43 -18.89 -3.54
C PRO A 53 -52.43 -19.04 -2.38
N GLY A 54 -53.57 -18.33 -2.47
CA GLY A 54 -54.62 -18.37 -1.45
C GLY A 54 -54.39 -17.47 -0.22
N LEU A 55 -53.25 -16.75 -0.13
CA LEU A 55 -53.03 -15.75 0.91
C LEU A 55 -54.01 -14.57 0.75
N SER A 56 -54.57 -14.10 1.87
CA SER A 56 -55.41 -12.90 1.95
C SER A 56 -54.90 -11.95 3.04
N PHE A 57 -55.16 -10.67 2.84
CA PHE A 57 -54.89 -9.59 3.79
C PHE A 57 -56.22 -8.94 4.16
N THR A 58 -56.48 -8.78 5.45
CA THR A 58 -57.74 -8.25 5.98
C THR A 58 -57.47 -6.95 6.71
N GLU A 59 -58.17 -5.88 6.33
CA GLU A 59 -58.16 -4.59 7.03
C GLU A 59 -59.58 -4.17 7.39
N SER A 60 -59.74 -3.47 8.51
CA SER A 60 -61.06 -3.17 9.09
C SER A 60 -61.35 -1.66 9.14
N TYR A 61 -62.55 -1.26 8.75
CA TYR A 61 -63.06 0.11 8.91
C TYR A 61 -64.28 0.15 9.83
N SER A 62 -64.22 0.98 10.87
CA SER A 62 -65.35 1.17 11.80
C SER A 62 -66.24 2.34 11.39
N VAL A 63 -67.55 2.08 11.26
CA VAL A 63 -68.57 3.12 11.06
C VAL A 63 -69.43 3.23 12.31
N GLU A 64 -69.48 4.41 12.94
CA GLU A 64 -70.44 4.67 14.02
C GLU A 64 -71.85 4.86 13.45
N ILE A 65 -72.82 4.17 14.05
CA ILE A 65 -74.24 4.21 13.66
C ILE A 65 -75.06 4.56 14.90
N ILE A 66 -75.92 5.56 14.76
CA ILE A 66 -76.81 6.05 15.81
C ILE A 66 -78.20 5.47 15.55
N ASN A 67 -78.71 4.69 16.50
CA ASN A 67 -80.09 4.20 16.47
C ASN A 67 -81.03 5.26 17.07
N THR A 68 -81.77 5.97 16.22
CA THR A 68 -82.80 6.94 16.62
C THR A 68 -84.17 6.32 16.87
N GLU A 69 -84.32 5.00 16.70
CA GLU A 69 -85.57 4.30 16.98
C GLU A 69 -85.77 4.08 18.49
N ASN A 70 -87.04 3.97 18.89
CA ASN A 70 -87.42 3.67 20.27
C ASN A 70 -87.29 2.17 20.66
N PHE A 71 -86.85 1.32 19.71
CA PHE A 71 -86.54 -0.10 19.88
C PHE A 71 -85.11 -0.43 19.41
N SER A 72 -84.56 -1.58 19.81
CA SER A 72 -83.23 -2.01 19.38
C SER A 72 -83.23 -2.50 17.94
N ILE A 73 -82.21 -2.13 17.16
CA ILE A 73 -82.06 -2.54 15.75
C ILE A 73 -80.83 -3.44 15.59
N THR A 74 -80.91 -4.44 14.71
CA THR A 74 -79.74 -5.20 14.27
C THR A 74 -79.36 -4.79 12.86
N ILE A 75 -78.10 -4.41 12.68
CA ILE A 75 -77.52 -3.94 11.42
C ILE A 75 -76.49 -4.93 10.90
N ASN A 76 -76.29 -4.95 9.59
CA ASN A 76 -75.21 -5.67 8.93
C ASN A 76 -74.63 -4.82 7.78
N ALA A 77 -73.44 -5.16 7.30
CA ALA A 77 -72.81 -4.47 6.18
C ALA A 77 -72.19 -5.46 5.16
N THR A 78 -72.33 -5.13 3.88
CA THR A 78 -71.78 -5.91 2.75
C THR A 78 -71.26 -4.99 1.65
N GLY A 79 -70.15 -5.36 1.02
CA GLY A 79 -69.62 -4.63 -0.15
C GLY A 79 -70.46 -4.80 -1.41
N GLU A 80 -70.70 -3.69 -2.12
CA GLU A 80 -71.18 -3.65 -3.49
C GLU A 80 -70.09 -3.00 -4.38
N ASN A 81 -69.85 -3.56 -5.57
CA ASN A 81 -68.91 -3.03 -6.59
C ASN A 81 -67.43 -2.88 -6.16
N CYS A 82 -66.96 -3.61 -5.15
CA CYS A 82 -65.61 -3.50 -4.59
C CYS A 82 -64.51 -4.24 -5.37
N GLY A 83 -64.73 -4.59 -6.65
CA GLY A 83 -63.83 -5.45 -7.42
C GLY A 83 -63.82 -6.89 -6.91
N ASN A 84 -62.63 -7.50 -6.80
CA ASN A 84 -62.46 -8.82 -6.17
C ASN A 84 -62.18 -8.73 -4.65
N ILE A 85 -62.37 -7.55 -4.04
CA ILE A 85 -62.20 -7.35 -2.61
C ILE A 85 -63.53 -7.68 -1.91
N THR A 86 -63.49 -8.59 -0.95
CA THR A 86 -64.68 -8.98 -0.19
C THR A 86 -64.81 -8.06 1.01
N ALA A 87 -65.87 -7.26 1.06
CA ALA A 87 -66.19 -6.45 2.24
C ALA A 87 -67.37 -7.07 2.99
N SER A 88 -67.18 -7.41 4.26
CA SER A 88 -68.18 -8.05 5.11
C SER A 88 -68.16 -7.49 6.53
N ALA A 89 -69.22 -7.71 7.30
CA ALA A 89 -69.26 -7.37 8.71
C ALA A 89 -70.00 -8.46 9.49
N SER A 90 -69.68 -8.54 10.79
CA SER A 90 -70.53 -9.29 11.72
C SER A 90 -71.73 -8.44 12.14
N PRO A 91 -72.96 -8.99 12.24
CA PRO A 91 -74.13 -8.22 12.65
C PRO A 91 -73.99 -7.60 14.05
N VAL A 92 -74.33 -6.31 14.18
CA VAL A 92 -74.28 -5.57 15.44
C VAL A 92 -75.69 -5.17 15.87
N THR A 93 -76.03 -5.34 17.14
CA THR A 93 -77.33 -4.90 17.70
C THR A 93 -77.15 -3.64 18.53
N ILE A 94 -77.83 -2.56 18.11
CA ILE A 94 -77.75 -1.24 18.73
C ILE A 94 -79.03 -0.99 19.54
N SER A 95 -78.87 -0.65 20.82
CA SER A 95 -80.01 -0.34 21.69
C SER A 95 -80.72 0.94 21.26
N ARG A 96 -81.99 1.11 21.66
CA ARG A 96 -82.77 2.34 21.41
C ARG A 96 -82.00 3.60 21.84
N ASN A 97 -82.05 4.68 21.05
CA ASN A 97 -81.42 5.97 21.35
C ASN A 97 -79.94 5.89 21.75
N SER A 98 -79.18 4.95 21.16
CA SER A 98 -77.75 4.75 21.43
C SER A 98 -76.94 4.64 20.14
N SER A 99 -75.62 4.83 20.21
CA SER A 99 -74.72 4.55 19.10
C SER A 99 -73.87 3.31 19.34
N SER A 100 -73.41 2.69 18.25
CA SER A 100 -72.42 1.62 18.26
C SER A 100 -71.64 1.65 16.94
N SER A 101 -70.42 1.14 16.94
CA SER A 101 -69.67 0.93 15.70
C SER A 101 -69.98 -0.43 15.08
N ILE A 102 -70.02 -0.48 13.75
CA ILE A 102 -69.89 -1.71 12.97
C ILE A 102 -68.50 -1.75 12.34
N SER A 103 -67.76 -2.84 12.56
CA SER A 103 -66.50 -3.11 11.85
C SER A 103 -66.82 -3.75 10.51
N ILE A 104 -66.31 -3.19 9.43
CA ILE A 104 -66.37 -3.73 8.08
C ILE A 104 -64.98 -4.20 7.72
N ASP A 105 -64.84 -5.51 7.55
CA ASP A 105 -63.57 -6.17 7.23
C ASP A 105 -63.46 -6.36 5.72
N PHE A 106 -62.31 -5.99 5.16
CA PHE A 106 -62.01 -6.00 3.72
C PHE A 106 -60.93 -7.04 3.42
N ASP A 107 -61.34 -8.21 2.92
CA ASP A 107 -60.43 -9.27 2.51
C ASP A 107 -59.92 -9.05 1.08
N VAL A 108 -58.62 -8.85 0.95
CA VAL A 108 -57.89 -8.66 -0.31
C VAL A 108 -57.01 -9.89 -0.56
N LEU A 109 -57.24 -10.58 -1.67
CA LEU A 109 -56.39 -11.71 -2.10
C LEU A 109 -55.00 -11.24 -2.56
N ALA A 110 -53.96 -12.05 -2.33
CA ALA A 110 -52.59 -11.77 -2.77
C ALA A 110 -52.39 -11.70 -4.31
N SER A 111 -53.43 -12.04 -5.09
CA SER A 111 -53.51 -11.86 -6.54
C SER A 111 -54.14 -10.53 -6.98
N GLN A 112 -54.73 -9.77 -6.05
CA GLN A 112 -55.34 -8.47 -6.33
C GLN A 112 -54.26 -7.46 -6.73
N ALA A 113 -54.39 -6.87 -7.92
CA ALA A 113 -53.43 -5.90 -8.44
C ALA A 113 -53.30 -4.66 -7.54
N GLU A 114 -52.12 -4.06 -7.54
CA GLU A 114 -51.84 -2.77 -6.89
C GLU A 114 -52.64 -1.65 -7.56
N GLY A 115 -53.24 -0.76 -6.76
CA GLY A 115 -54.09 0.30 -7.28
C GLY A 115 -55.14 0.81 -6.30
N LYS A 116 -56.06 1.64 -6.82
CA LYS A 116 -57.18 2.22 -6.07
C LYS A 116 -58.49 1.64 -6.57
N TYR A 117 -59.25 1.06 -5.65
CA TYR A 117 -60.54 0.42 -5.90
C TYR A 117 -61.64 1.21 -5.23
N THR A 118 -62.62 1.69 -6.00
CA THR A 118 -63.86 2.23 -5.44
C THR A 118 -64.69 1.09 -4.89
N CYS A 119 -65.16 1.21 -3.65
CA CYS A 119 -66.01 0.22 -2.99
C CYS A 119 -67.21 0.95 -2.37
N LYS A 120 -68.41 0.36 -2.46
CA LYS A 120 -69.64 0.93 -1.92
C LYS A 120 -70.18 -0.03 -0.87
N VAL A 121 -69.98 0.28 0.40
CA VAL A 121 -70.48 -0.56 1.49
C VAL A 121 -71.96 -0.24 1.72
N LYS A 122 -72.79 -1.28 1.58
CA LYS A 122 -74.20 -1.27 1.91
C LYS A 122 -74.36 -1.64 3.38
N ILE A 123 -74.77 -0.68 4.19
CA ILE A 123 -75.16 -0.89 5.58
C ILE A 123 -76.68 -0.97 5.62
N PHE A 124 -77.23 -2.05 6.17
CA PHE A 124 -78.67 -2.28 6.17
C PHE A 124 -79.16 -2.88 7.49
N LYS A 125 -80.39 -2.56 7.85
CA LYS A 125 -81.07 -3.10 9.02
C LYS A 125 -81.71 -4.45 8.65
N ILE A 126 -81.42 -5.49 9.42
CA ILE A 126 -81.92 -6.84 9.15
C ILE A 126 -83.45 -6.83 9.24
N ASN A 127 -84.11 -7.46 8.26
CA ASN A 127 -85.57 -7.45 8.08
C ASN A 127 -86.19 -6.06 7.79
N SER A 128 -85.41 -5.09 7.31
CA SER A 128 -85.88 -3.78 6.82
C SER A 128 -85.45 -3.53 5.37
N SER A 129 -86.14 -2.61 4.68
CA SER A 129 -85.71 -2.04 3.39
C SER A 129 -84.80 -0.82 3.55
N GLU A 130 -84.53 -0.39 4.79
CA GLU A 130 -83.66 0.74 5.11
C GLU A 130 -82.19 0.40 4.85
N VAL A 131 -81.56 1.21 4.00
CA VAL A 131 -80.17 1.04 3.55
C VAL A 131 -79.46 2.39 3.57
N VAL A 132 -78.28 2.42 4.17
CA VAL A 132 -77.31 3.51 4.10
C VAL A 132 -76.12 3.04 3.27
N TYR A 133 -75.62 3.90 2.38
CA TYR A 133 -74.42 3.61 1.60
C TYR A 133 -73.27 4.48 2.05
N VAL A 134 -72.14 3.85 2.36
CA VAL A 134 -70.85 4.54 2.55
C VAL A 134 -69.99 4.20 1.34
N ASN A 135 -69.61 5.21 0.57
CA ASN A 135 -68.67 5.02 -0.53
C ASN A 135 -67.24 5.06 0.02
N GLY A 136 -66.27 4.50 -0.67
CA GLY A 136 -64.88 4.63 -0.25
C GLY A 136 -63.89 4.17 -1.29
N THR A 137 -62.62 4.43 -0.99
CA THR A 137 -61.49 3.94 -1.79
C THR A 137 -60.66 2.98 -0.96
N ILE A 138 -60.48 1.77 -1.47
CA ILE A 138 -59.51 0.81 -0.94
C ILE A 138 -58.25 0.95 -1.80
N THR A 139 -57.14 1.36 -1.17
CA THR A 139 -55.84 1.44 -1.83
C THR A 139 -55.06 0.18 -1.50
N VAL A 140 -54.83 -0.68 -2.49
CA VAL A 140 -53.94 -1.84 -2.37
C VAL A 140 -52.54 -1.36 -2.73
N LYS A 141 -51.58 -1.55 -1.81
CA LYS A 141 -50.15 -1.29 -2.07
C LYS A 141 -49.34 -2.56 -1.86
N TYR A 142 -48.48 -2.85 -2.82
CA TYR A 142 -47.51 -3.93 -2.73
C TYR A 142 -46.26 -3.46 -1.94
N PRO A 143 -45.52 -4.39 -1.32
CA PRO A 143 -44.23 -4.06 -0.75
C PRO A 143 -43.24 -3.67 -1.85
N SER A 144 -42.17 -2.97 -1.47
CA SER A 144 -40.96 -2.94 -2.27
C SER A 144 -40.44 -4.37 -2.48
N PRO A 145 -39.90 -4.72 -3.66
CA PRO A 145 -39.30 -6.03 -3.89
C PRO A 145 -38.11 -6.23 -2.94
N GLN A 146 -37.97 -7.42 -2.38
CA GLN A 146 -36.85 -7.78 -1.51
C GLN A 146 -35.93 -8.73 -2.25
N LEU A 147 -34.62 -8.49 -2.17
CA LEU A 147 -33.62 -9.29 -2.83
C LEU A 147 -32.87 -10.16 -1.83
N GLN A 148 -32.76 -11.44 -2.12
CA GLN A 148 -31.83 -12.35 -1.45
C GLN A 148 -30.68 -12.69 -2.40
N VAL A 149 -29.45 -12.54 -1.93
CA VAL A 149 -28.24 -12.99 -2.65
C VAL A 149 -27.70 -14.25 -2.00
N THR A 150 -27.20 -15.19 -2.81
CA THR A 150 -26.40 -16.32 -2.37
C THR A 150 -25.29 -16.62 -3.38
N TRP A 151 -24.33 -17.45 -2.98
CA TRP A 151 -23.38 -18.09 -3.89
C TRP A 151 -23.71 -19.58 -4.01
N ASP A 152 -23.43 -20.18 -5.16
CA ASP A 152 -23.71 -21.59 -5.44
C ASP A 152 -22.87 -22.58 -4.62
N ASN A 153 -21.64 -22.20 -4.27
CA ASN A 153 -20.80 -22.96 -3.33
C ASN A 153 -19.73 -22.05 -2.67
N ASN A 154 -19.27 -22.44 -1.49
CA ASN A 154 -18.19 -21.79 -0.78
C ASN A 154 -16.82 -21.98 -1.50
N LEU A 155 -15.85 -21.17 -1.08
CA LEU A 155 -14.45 -21.32 -1.49
C LEU A 155 -13.64 -22.20 -0.54
N GLU A 156 -13.97 -22.14 0.77
CA GLU A 156 -13.23 -22.76 1.88
C GLU A 156 -11.76 -22.32 1.93
N LYS A 157 -10.88 -22.91 1.11
CA LYS A 157 -9.45 -22.58 1.02
C LYS A 157 -9.07 -22.23 -0.41
N VAL A 158 -8.39 -21.10 -0.58
CA VAL A 158 -7.90 -20.65 -1.89
C VAL A 158 -6.38 -20.84 -2.01
N LYS A 159 -5.92 -21.17 -3.21
CA LYS A 159 -4.50 -21.43 -3.52
C LYS A 159 -3.97 -20.37 -4.49
N ALA A 160 -2.74 -19.91 -4.26
CA ALA A 160 -2.07 -18.88 -5.05
C ALA A 160 -2.02 -19.26 -6.55
N GLY A 161 -2.36 -18.31 -7.42
CA GLY A 161 -2.41 -18.47 -8.87
C GLY A 161 -3.61 -19.25 -9.42
N GLU A 162 -4.43 -19.90 -8.57
CA GLU A 162 -5.61 -20.64 -9.02
C GLU A 162 -6.79 -19.72 -9.36
N LYS A 163 -7.74 -20.27 -10.13
CA LYS A 163 -8.98 -19.59 -10.52
C LYS A 163 -10.19 -20.43 -10.14
N TYR A 164 -11.17 -19.77 -9.53
CA TYR A 164 -12.42 -20.38 -9.08
C TYR A 164 -13.59 -19.71 -9.77
N THR A 165 -14.35 -20.46 -10.57
CA THR A 165 -15.65 -20.00 -11.07
C THR A 165 -16.74 -20.39 -10.07
N ARG A 166 -17.62 -19.44 -9.78
CA ARG A 166 -18.81 -19.59 -8.90
C ARG A 166 -19.96 -18.77 -9.47
N ASN A 167 -21.19 -19.12 -9.16
CA ASN A 167 -22.35 -18.34 -9.56
C ASN A 167 -22.88 -17.53 -8.37
N ILE A 168 -23.03 -16.22 -8.59
CA ILE A 168 -23.91 -15.40 -7.74
C ILE A 168 -25.33 -15.68 -8.17
N VAL A 169 -26.19 -15.98 -7.20
CA VAL A 169 -27.62 -16.25 -7.38
C VAL A 169 -28.39 -15.15 -6.66
N ILE A 170 -29.37 -14.57 -7.35
CA ILE A 170 -30.19 -13.46 -6.83
C ILE A 170 -31.66 -13.83 -7.02
N ALA A 171 -32.44 -13.79 -5.94
CA ALA A 171 -33.87 -14.04 -5.97
C ALA A 171 -34.64 -12.79 -5.52
N GLU A 172 -35.76 -12.49 -6.20
CA GLU A 172 -36.77 -11.57 -5.67
C GLU A 172 -37.75 -12.40 -4.82
N THR A 173 -37.89 -12.06 -3.53
CA THR A 173 -38.53 -12.95 -2.54
C THR A 173 -39.99 -12.61 -2.23
N MET A 174 -40.47 -11.40 -2.56
CA MET A 174 -41.84 -10.99 -2.22
C MET A 174 -42.88 -11.42 -3.26
N GLY A 175 -42.53 -11.52 -4.55
CA GLY A 175 -43.39 -12.09 -5.59
C GLY A 175 -44.45 -11.15 -6.18
N TYR A 176 -44.49 -9.87 -5.76
CA TYR A 176 -45.50 -8.91 -6.23
C TYR A 176 -45.01 -7.99 -7.36
N ASN A 177 -43.87 -7.33 -7.15
CA ASN A 177 -43.31 -6.31 -8.04
C ASN A 177 -41.90 -6.72 -8.51
N PRO A 178 -41.49 -6.42 -9.76
CA PRO A 178 -40.14 -6.71 -10.22
C PRO A 178 -39.12 -5.75 -9.60
N ALA A 179 -37.93 -6.25 -9.27
CA ALA A 179 -36.78 -5.42 -8.91
C ALA A 179 -36.15 -4.84 -10.18
N LYS A 180 -36.02 -3.51 -10.26
CA LYS A 180 -35.56 -2.79 -11.47
C LYS A 180 -34.16 -2.22 -11.31
N HIS A 181 -33.33 -2.38 -12.35
CA HIS A 181 -31.93 -1.94 -12.38
C HIS A 181 -31.17 -2.45 -11.15
N VAL A 182 -31.07 -3.77 -11.02
CA VAL A 182 -30.41 -4.41 -9.88
C VAL A 182 -28.91 -4.29 -10.04
N SER A 183 -28.22 -3.81 -9.01
CA SER A 183 -26.76 -3.82 -8.90
C SER A 183 -26.31 -4.73 -7.76
N VAL A 184 -25.33 -5.59 -8.00
CA VAL A 184 -24.67 -6.40 -6.97
C VAL A 184 -23.28 -5.87 -6.70
N ASP A 185 -23.06 -5.38 -5.48
CA ASP A 185 -21.76 -5.02 -4.92
C ASP A 185 -21.11 -6.26 -4.27
N ILE A 186 -19.78 -6.38 -4.37
CA ILE A 186 -18.97 -7.29 -3.55
C ILE A 186 -17.85 -6.46 -2.92
N LYS A 187 -17.80 -6.42 -1.60
CA LYS A 187 -16.93 -5.54 -0.81
C LYS A 187 -16.35 -6.32 0.39
N PRO A 188 -15.26 -5.87 1.03
CA PRO A 188 -14.89 -6.42 2.33
C PRO A 188 -16.02 -6.22 3.35
N LEU A 189 -15.99 -6.98 4.45
CA LEU A 189 -16.96 -6.80 5.53
C LEU A 189 -16.74 -5.47 6.26
N GLU A 190 -15.49 -5.13 6.57
CA GLU A 190 -15.11 -3.86 7.18
C GLU A 190 -14.38 -2.92 6.20
N GLU A 191 -14.62 -1.61 6.32
CA GLU A 191 -14.01 -0.62 5.44
C GLU A 191 -12.50 -0.50 5.71
N GLY A 192 -11.69 -0.90 4.73
CA GLY A 192 -10.23 -0.92 4.82
C GLY A 192 -9.61 -2.32 4.88
N GLU A 193 -10.40 -3.40 5.03
CA GLU A 193 -9.86 -4.75 4.90
C GLU A 193 -9.43 -5.05 3.45
N PRO A 194 -8.29 -5.72 3.25
CA PRO A 194 -7.81 -6.11 1.92
C PRO A 194 -8.63 -7.25 1.31
N ILE A 195 -8.86 -7.18 0.00
CA ILE A 195 -9.38 -8.31 -0.79
C ILE A 195 -8.21 -8.95 -1.56
N TYR A 196 -7.89 -10.21 -1.27
CA TYR A 196 -6.85 -10.99 -1.94
C TYR A 196 -7.37 -11.83 -3.12
N LEU A 197 -8.49 -11.42 -3.71
CA LEU A 197 -9.12 -12.03 -4.88
C LEU A 197 -9.38 -10.97 -5.94
N ASP A 198 -8.98 -11.24 -7.18
CA ASP A 198 -9.42 -10.49 -8.36
C ASP A 198 -10.77 -11.05 -8.83
N ILE A 199 -11.83 -10.27 -8.62
CA ILE A 199 -13.24 -10.67 -8.76
C ILE A 199 -13.82 -10.11 -10.05
N LYS A 200 -14.10 -10.96 -11.03
CA LYS A 200 -14.54 -10.54 -12.37
C LYS A 200 -15.65 -11.40 -12.96
N ASP A 201 -16.51 -10.84 -13.80
CA ASP A 201 -17.49 -11.62 -14.55
C ASP A 201 -16.89 -12.29 -15.81
N ASP A 202 -17.75 -12.98 -16.57
CA ASP A 202 -17.46 -13.58 -17.88
C ASP A 202 -16.92 -12.59 -18.93
N LYS A 203 -17.11 -11.29 -18.72
CA LYS A 203 -16.64 -10.19 -19.58
C LYS A 203 -15.44 -9.46 -19.00
N ASN A 204 -14.80 -10.03 -17.96
CA ASN A 204 -13.62 -9.49 -17.28
C ASN A 204 -13.90 -8.11 -16.62
N LEU A 205 -15.16 -7.82 -16.26
CA LEU A 205 -15.55 -6.62 -15.52
C LEU A 205 -15.54 -6.88 -14.01
N ALA A 206 -15.07 -5.91 -13.23
CA ALA A 206 -15.15 -5.91 -11.77
C ALA A 206 -16.58 -5.56 -11.29
N PRO A 207 -16.96 -5.90 -10.04
CA PRO A 207 -18.22 -5.43 -9.46
C PRO A 207 -18.22 -3.88 -9.33
N PRO A 208 -19.40 -3.22 -9.31
CA PRO A 208 -20.73 -3.81 -9.25
C PRO A 208 -21.24 -4.46 -10.55
N TYR A 209 -22.06 -5.51 -10.41
CA TYR A 209 -22.68 -6.22 -11.53
C TYR A 209 -24.14 -5.81 -11.72
N PHE A 210 -24.53 -5.52 -12.96
CA PHE A 210 -25.85 -4.96 -13.28
C PHE A 210 -26.78 -5.95 -13.99
N PHE A 211 -28.06 -5.92 -13.61
CA PHE A 211 -29.17 -6.64 -14.23
C PHE A 211 -30.30 -5.64 -14.51
N SER A 212 -30.90 -5.69 -15.70
CA SER A 212 -31.98 -4.74 -16.07
C SER A 212 -33.22 -4.89 -15.19
N GLN A 213 -33.61 -6.13 -14.89
CA GLN A 213 -34.69 -6.45 -13.97
C GLN A 213 -34.57 -7.88 -13.43
N ILE A 214 -35.16 -8.14 -12.27
CA ILE A 214 -35.50 -9.47 -11.77
C ILE A 214 -37.03 -9.52 -11.64
N ASN A 215 -37.65 -10.52 -12.26
CA ASN A 215 -39.11 -10.69 -12.25
C ASN A 215 -39.61 -11.07 -10.85
N PRO A 216 -40.89 -10.82 -10.51
CA PRO A 216 -41.41 -11.14 -9.18
C PRO A 216 -41.30 -12.64 -8.89
N GLY A 217 -40.73 -13.00 -7.75
CA GLY A 217 -40.55 -14.41 -7.36
C GLY A 217 -39.53 -15.20 -8.21
N ALA A 218 -38.77 -14.53 -9.06
CA ALA A 218 -37.82 -15.17 -9.96
C ALA A 218 -36.39 -15.16 -9.41
N THR A 219 -35.62 -16.17 -9.80
CA THR A 219 -34.20 -16.31 -9.49
C THR A 219 -33.37 -16.18 -10.76
N VAL A 220 -32.29 -15.40 -10.70
CA VAL A 220 -31.29 -15.25 -11.77
C VAL A 220 -29.90 -15.63 -11.24
N SER A 221 -29.04 -16.14 -12.11
CA SER A 221 -27.65 -16.46 -11.76
C SER A 221 -26.66 -15.78 -12.73
N LYS A 222 -25.47 -15.45 -12.23
CA LYS A 222 -24.36 -14.92 -13.04
C LYS A 222 -23.03 -15.57 -12.63
N PRO A 223 -22.26 -16.11 -13.60
CA PRO A 223 -20.95 -16.68 -13.32
C PRO A 223 -19.90 -15.59 -13.07
N ILE A 224 -19.20 -15.71 -11.95
CA ILE A 224 -18.09 -14.87 -11.51
C ILE A 224 -16.83 -15.73 -11.40
N THR A 225 -15.72 -15.20 -11.89
CA THR A 225 -14.38 -15.76 -11.76
C THR A 225 -13.62 -15.03 -10.66
N LEU A 226 -13.06 -15.81 -9.74
CA LEU A 226 -12.28 -15.36 -8.60
C LEU A 226 -10.84 -15.85 -8.83
N THR A 227 -9.91 -14.94 -9.10
CA THR A 227 -8.51 -15.27 -9.33
C THR A 227 -7.68 -14.92 -8.11
N VAL A 228 -6.90 -15.88 -7.60
CA VAL A 228 -5.96 -15.64 -6.50
C VAL A 228 -4.63 -15.16 -7.08
N PRO A 229 -4.05 -14.05 -6.61
CA PRO A 229 -2.69 -13.66 -6.97
C PRO A 229 -1.66 -14.78 -6.72
N GLU A 230 -0.59 -14.83 -7.52
CA GLU A 230 0.52 -15.77 -7.29
C GLU A 230 1.43 -15.35 -6.13
N ARG A 231 1.37 -14.08 -5.70
CA ARG A 231 2.33 -13.42 -4.80
C ARG A 231 1.68 -12.38 -3.90
N ASN A 232 2.38 -11.98 -2.85
CA ASN A 232 1.97 -10.97 -1.87
C ASN A 232 0.65 -11.32 -1.16
N LEU A 233 0.40 -12.61 -0.92
CA LEU A 233 -0.76 -13.06 -0.17
C LEU A 233 -0.50 -12.95 1.32
N PHE A 234 -1.49 -12.49 2.08
CA PHE A 234 -1.45 -12.52 3.55
C PHE A 234 -2.28 -13.73 4.03
N PRO A 235 -1.70 -14.71 4.74
CA PRO A 235 -2.45 -15.82 5.30
C PRO A 235 -3.45 -15.38 6.36
N GLY A 236 -4.68 -15.91 6.30
CA GLY A 236 -5.77 -15.49 7.18
C GLY A 236 -7.14 -15.94 6.68
N ASN A 237 -8.17 -15.55 7.43
CA ASN A 237 -9.57 -15.74 7.05
C ASN A 237 -10.13 -14.40 6.57
N TYR A 238 -10.87 -14.42 5.47
CA TYR A 238 -11.41 -13.23 4.82
C TYR A 238 -12.92 -13.40 4.60
N THR A 239 -13.66 -12.30 4.76
CA THR A 239 -15.10 -12.26 4.54
C THR A 239 -15.44 -11.17 3.52
N LEU A 240 -16.17 -11.55 2.48
CA LEU A 240 -16.69 -10.62 1.48
C LEU A 240 -18.20 -10.48 1.66
N ASN A 241 -18.67 -9.26 1.86
CA ASN A 241 -20.09 -8.96 1.85
C ASN A 241 -20.57 -8.77 0.40
N THR A 242 -21.54 -9.58 -0.01
CA THR A 242 -22.21 -9.52 -1.31
C THR A 242 -23.60 -8.94 -1.11
N GLN A 243 -23.82 -7.71 -1.61
CA GLN A 243 -25.07 -6.97 -1.45
C GLN A 243 -25.77 -6.75 -2.79
N ALA A 244 -27.08 -6.97 -2.86
CA ALA A 244 -27.90 -6.51 -3.99
C ALA A 244 -28.69 -5.26 -3.63
N LYS A 245 -28.91 -4.37 -4.61
CA LYS A 245 -29.72 -3.14 -4.51
C LYS A 245 -30.50 -2.95 -5.80
N ALA A 246 -31.69 -2.35 -5.74
CA ALA A 246 -32.52 -2.02 -6.89
C ALA A 246 -33.02 -0.58 -6.82
N THR A 247 -33.41 -0.01 -7.95
CA THR A 247 -33.92 1.38 -7.99
C THR A 247 -35.28 1.58 -7.32
N ASN A 248 -35.99 0.49 -7.01
CA ASN A 248 -37.33 0.51 -6.41
C ASN A 248 -37.45 -0.30 -5.11
N ASN A 249 -36.34 -0.69 -4.49
CA ASN A 249 -36.33 -1.32 -3.17
C ASN A 249 -35.69 -0.45 -2.09
N LYS A 250 -35.83 -0.92 -0.85
CA LYS A 250 -35.07 -0.49 0.30
C LYS A 250 -33.89 -1.45 0.48
N PRO A 251 -32.63 -0.99 0.41
CA PRO A 251 -31.47 -1.85 0.61
C PRO A 251 -31.47 -2.59 1.96
N GLU A 252 -32.02 -1.97 3.00
CA GLU A 252 -32.14 -2.51 4.36
C GLU A 252 -33.11 -3.70 4.50
N ASP A 253 -34.00 -3.91 3.52
CA ASP A 253 -34.93 -5.03 3.48
C ASP A 253 -34.36 -6.26 2.72
N ASN A 254 -33.11 -6.19 2.23
CA ASN A 254 -32.47 -7.28 1.49
C ASN A 254 -31.68 -8.24 2.40
N ILE A 255 -31.47 -9.45 1.89
CA ILE A 255 -30.63 -10.47 2.54
C ILE A 255 -29.30 -10.54 1.78
N ASP A 256 -28.28 -9.94 2.39
CA ASP A 256 -26.87 -9.99 1.97
C ASP A 256 -26.27 -11.39 2.18
N TYR A 257 -25.15 -11.68 1.50
CA TYR A 257 -24.39 -12.93 1.69
C TYR A 257 -22.94 -12.67 2.09
N LEU A 258 -22.48 -13.35 3.15
CA LEU A 258 -21.10 -13.34 3.60
C LEU A 258 -20.33 -14.53 3.00
N LEU A 259 -19.53 -14.27 1.95
CA LEU A 259 -18.65 -15.26 1.36
C LEU A 259 -17.33 -15.31 2.14
N MET A 260 -17.08 -16.41 2.84
CA MET A 260 -15.86 -16.63 3.61
C MET A 260 -14.84 -17.47 2.82
N TYR A 261 -13.55 -17.14 2.95
CA TYR A 261 -12.45 -17.94 2.44
C TYR A 261 -11.18 -17.82 3.30
N GLU A 262 -10.39 -18.88 3.35
CA GLU A 262 -9.10 -18.95 4.02
C GLU A 262 -7.96 -18.91 2.98
N ILE A 263 -6.91 -18.16 3.29
CA ILE A 263 -5.57 -18.30 2.71
C ILE A 263 -4.72 -19.01 3.78
N PRO A 264 -4.42 -20.31 3.64
CA PRO A 264 -3.66 -21.06 4.64
C PRO A 264 -2.22 -20.54 4.79
N TYR A 265 -1.62 -20.75 5.96
CA TYR A 265 -0.20 -20.44 6.17
C TYR A 265 0.70 -21.42 5.37
N PRO A 266 1.76 -20.92 4.69
CA PRO A 266 2.73 -21.77 4.01
C PRO A 266 3.55 -22.60 5.01
N VAL A 267 3.99 -23.79 4.61
CA VAL A 267 4.76 -24.70 5.49
C VAL A 267 6.12 -25.03 4.88
N MET A 268 7.18 -24.45 5.45
CA MET A 268 8.55 -24.61 4.97
C MET A 268 9.20 -25.90 5.49
N ARG A 269 9.82 -26.67 4.58
CA ARG A 269 10.75 -27.76 4.87
C ARG A 269 12.11 -27.46 4.22
N ILE A 270 13.20 -27.89 4.86
CA ILE A 270 14.57 -27.80 4.31
C ILE A 270 15.22 -29.19 4.24
N SER A 271 16.11 -29.42 3.28
CA SER A 271 16.72 -30.75 3.06
C SER A 271 17.78 -31.18 4.09
N GLY A 272 18.28 -30.27 4.92
CA GLY A 272 19.22 -30.59 6.01
C GLY A 272 20.39 -29.62 6.15
N ASN A 273 21.57 -30.16 6.44
CA ASN A 273 22.82 -29.40 6.61
C ASN A 273 23.69 -29.46 5.34
N ILE A 274 24.61 -28.50 5.18
CA ILE A 274 25.54 -28.45 4.04
C ILE A 274 26.95 -28.85 4.49
N ASP A 275 27.50 -29.94 3.94
CA ASP A 275 28.94 -30.19 4.05
C ASP A 275 29.65 -29.81 2.74
N PHE A 276 30.57 -28.85 2.83
CA PHE A 276 31.48 -28.49 1.74
C PHE A 276 32.68 -29.46 1.64
N GLU A 277 32.74 -30.48 2.50
CA GLU A 277 33.83 -31.44 2.62
C GLU A 277 35.13 -30.67 2.97
N SER A 278 36.15 -30.67 2.11
CA SER A 278 37.42 -29.99 2.34
C SER A 278 37.74 -28.87 1.35
N LEU A 279 38.47 -27.85 1.81
CA LEU A 279 39.03 -26.73 1.05
C LEU A 279 40.53 -26.61 1.30
N THR A 280 41.28 -26.16 0.29
CA THR A 280 42.73 -25.95 0.39
C THR A 280 43.16 -24.68 -0.35
N PHE A 281 44.30 -24.12 0.04
CA PHE A 281 44.88 -22.90 -0.53
C PHE A 281 45.40 -23.05 -1.98
N SER A 282 45.09 -24.16 -2.64
CA SER A 282 45.39 -24.39 -4.05
C SER A 282 44.39 -23.71 -4.99
N GLN A 283 44.87 -23.35 -6.17
CA GLN A 283 44.03 -22.75 -7.22
C GLN A 283 42.89 -23.71 -7.59
N GLU A 284 41.69 -23.18 -7.83
CA GLU A 284 40.45 -23.93 -8.13
C GLU A 284 39.92 -24.85 -6.99
N LYS A 285 40.69 -25.07 -5.91
CA LYS A 285 40.30 -25.87 -4.73
C LYS A 285 40.04 -25.04 -3.47
N ASN A 286 40.16 -23.71 -3.62
CA ASN A 286 39.84 -22.71 -2.61
C ASN A 286 38.37 -22.29 -2.62
N ILE A 287 37.57 -22.72 -3.60
CA ILE A 287 36.14 -22.41 -3.74
C ILE A 287 35.36 -23.73 -3.87
N LYS A 288 34.18 -23.80 -3.23
CA LYS A 288 33.22 -24.88 -3.47
C LYS A 288 31.78 -24.36 -3.47
N GLU A 289 30.93 -25.12 -4.13
CA GLU A 289 29.50 -24.86 -4.22
C GLU A 289 28.72 -26.11 -3.81
N LYS A 290 27.66 -25.92 -3.03
CA LYS A 290 26.75 -26.98 -2.54
C LYS A 290 25.34 -26.42 -2.44
N SER A 291 24.35 -27.23 -2.80
CA SER A 291 22.94 -26.80 -2.79
C SER A 291 22.21 -27.28 -1.54
N LEU A 292 21.32 -26.44 -1.03
CA LEU A 292 20.30 -26.75 -0.03
C LEU A 292 18.93 -26.61 -0.70
N SER A 293 18.04 -27.58 -0.49
CA SER A 293 16.66 -27.47 -0.97
C SER A 293 15.78 -26.85 0.10
N ILE A 294 14.91 -25.92 -0.31
CA ILE A 294 13.79 -25.42 0.50
C ILE A 294 12.50 -25.75 -0.26
N GLU A 295 11.49 -26.21 0.47
CA GLU A 295 10.26 -26.77 -0.08
C GLU A 295 9.04 -26.19 0.65
N GLU A 296 8.01 -25.84 -0.11
CA GLU A 296 6.69 -25.49 0.40
C GLU A 296 5.81 -26.74 0.39
N THR A 297 5.30 -27.12 1.57
CA THR A 297 4.60 -28.40 1.79
C THR A 297 3.13 -28.26 2.21
N GLY A 298 2.64 -27.04 2.41
CA GLY A 298 1.23 -26.75 2.71
C GLY A 298 0.35 -26.74 1.44
N GLY A 299 0.91 -26.34 0.30
CA GLY A 299 0.32 -26.47 -1.04
C GLY A 299 -0.62 -25.36 -1.50
N TYR A 300 -0.90 -24.37 -0.64
CA TYR A 300 -1.81 -23.26 -0.94
C TYR A 300 -1.10 -21.92 -1.18
N THR A 301 -0.18 -21.55 -0.29
CA THR A 301 0.46 -20.21 -0.27
C THR A 301 1.95 -20.36 -0.54
N PRO A 302 2.59 -19.47 -1.33
CA PRO A 302 4.03 -19.51 -1.55
C PRO A 302 4.82 -19.19 -0.28
N ILE A 303 6.11 -19.55 -0.28
CA ILE A 303 7.07 -18.99 0.67
C ILE A 303 7.64 -17.72 0.05
N GLU A 304 7.48 -16.59 0.75
CA GLU A 304 7.96 -15.27 0.33
C GLU A 304 8.88 -14.66 1.41
N GLY A 305 9.71 -13.70 1.00
CA GLY A 305 10.58 -12.94 1.91
C GLY A 305 11.66 -13.79 2.58
N VAL A 306 12.29 -14.69 1.81
CA VAL A 306 13.29 -15.63 2.31
C VAL A 306 14.60 -14.91 2.67
N ALA A 307 14.86 -14.70 3.95
CA ALA A 307 16.08 -14.07 4.45
C ALA A 307 17.00 -15.12 5.09
N ILE A 308 18.28 -15.16 4.68
CA ILE A 308 19.30 -16.03 5.27
C ILE A 308 20.21 -15.19 6.17
N GLU A 309 20.13 -15.41 7.47
CA GLU A 309 20.98 -14.77 8.49
C GLU A 309 22.06 -15.75 8.96
N LYS A 310 23.30 -15.28 9.14
CA LYS A 310 24.33 -16.04 9.84
C LYS A 310 24.18 -15.85 11.36
N ILE A 311 24.05 -16.95 12.10
CA ILE A 311 24.04 -16.97 13.57
C ILE A 311 25.47 -17.02 14.12
N SER A 312 26.33 -17.88 13.54
CA SER A 312 27.70 -18.09 14.04
C SER A 312 28.64 -18.62 12.96
N GLY A 313 29.95 -18.54 13.22
CA GLY A 313 31.03 -18.95 12.32
C GLY A 313 31.74 -17.75 11.68
N ASP A 314 32.86 -17.98 11.01
CA ASP A 314 33.76 -16.93 10.51
C ASP A 314 33.11 -16.03 9.43
N ASP A 315 33.50 -14.76 9.35
CA ASP A 315 32.95 -13.75 8.42
C ASP A 315 33.62 -13.77 7.03
N GLY A 316 32.82 -13.55 5.98
CA GLY A 316 33.30 -13.43 4.59
C GLY A 316 33.58 -14.75 3.85
N TRP A 317 33.41 -15.91 4.49
CA TRP A 317 33.68 -17.22 3.87
C TRP A 317 32.57 -17.71 2.95
N ILE A 318 31.31 -17.54 3.36
CA ILE A 318 30.14 -18.10 2.67
C ILE A 318 29.28 -16.96 2.14
N THR A 319 29.03 -16.98 0.83
CA THR A 319 28.04 -16.11 0.18
C THR A 319 26.71 -16.86 0.14
N PRO A 320 25.68 -16.44 0.89
CA PRO A 320 24.35 -17.02 0.78
C PRO A 320 23.73 -16.67 -0.58
N PRO A 321 22.92 -17.56 -1.17
CA PRO A 321 22.16 -17.27 -2.37
C PRO A 321 21.08 -16.21 -2.11
N ALA A 322 20.77 -15.39 -3.12
CA ALA A 322 19.59 -14.53 -3.10
C ALA A 322 18.34 -15.38 -3.38
N ILE A 323 17.39 -15.37 -2.45
CA ILE A 323 16.13 -16.10 -2.52
C ILE A 323 15.01 -15.12 -2.16
N ASP A 324 13.86 -15.23 -2.82
CA ASP A 324 12.69 -14.42 -2.51
C ASP A 324 11.37 -15.21 -2.56
N TYR A 325 11.29 -16.26 -3.38
CA TYR A 325 10.03 -16.91 -3.73
C TYR A 325 10.16 -18.41 -3.97
N ILE A 326 9.23 -19.20 -3.39
CA ILE A 326 9.04 -20.64 -3.66
C ILE A 326 7.54 -20.87 -3.88
N LYS A 327 7.16 -21.52 -4.98
CA LYS A 327 5.74 -21.77 -5.34
C LYS A 327 5.08 -22.74 -4.33
N PRO A 328 3.74 -22.69 -4.17
CA PRO A 328 3.03 -23.69 -3.36
C PRO A 328 3.26 -25.11 -3.89
N ASN A 329 3.47 -26.08 -2.99
CA ASN A 329 3.77 -27.48 -3.33
C ASN A 329 4.96 -27.62 -4.31
N SER A 330 6.02 -26.84 -4.12
CA SER A 330 7.24 -26.89 -4.93
C SER A 330 8.50 -26.89 -4.07
N SER A 331 9.59 -27.34 -4.67
CA SER A 331 10.91 -27.44 -4.05
C SER A 331 11.93 -26.78 -4.95
N GLU A 332 12.73 -25.87 -4.39
CA GLU A 332 13.74 -25.10 -5.11
C GLU A 332 15.12 -25.36 -4.49
N ASN A 333 16.15 -25.45 -5.34
CA ASN A 333 17.53 -25.75 -4.93
C ASN A 333 18.38 -24.48 -4.93
N PHE A 334 19.01 -24.20 -3.79
CA PHE A 334 19.74 -22.95 -3.56
C PHE A 334 21.22 -23.23 -3.34
N THR A 335 22.06 -22.77 -4.26
CA THR A 335 23.50 -23.00 -4.22
C THR A 335 24.20 -21.99 -3.31
N PHE A 336 24.76 -22.49 -2.21
CA PHE A 336 25.68 -21.76 -1.36
C PHE A 336 27.09 -21.90 -1.92
N ARG A 337 27.82 -20.79 -1.95
CA ARG A 337 29.23 -20.76 -2.34
C ARG A 337 30.10 -20.45 -1.13
N ILE A 338 31.09 -21.29 -0.88
CA ILE A 338 32.17 -21.02 0.07
C ILE A 338 33.44 -20.66 -0.69
N SER A 339 34.16 -19.66 -0.20
CA SER A 339 35.49 -19.27 -0.65
C SER A 339 36.40 -19.23 0.57
N LEU A 340 37.51 -19.96 0.52
CA LEU A 340 38.55 -19.98 1.54
C LEU A 340 39.29 -18.64 1.53
N PRO A 341 39.21 -17.81 2.59
CA PRO A 341 40.01 -16.60 2.70
C PRO A 341 41.49 -16.95 2.84
N GLU A 342 42.36 -16.10 2.32
CA GLU A 342 43.76 -16.47 2.19
C GLU A 342 44.52 -16.48 3.54
N ASP A 343 44.02 -15.73 4.54
CA ASP A 343 44.55 -15.70 5.90
C ASP A 343 43.95 -16.77 6.84
N ALA A 344 43.04 -17.61 6.34
CA ALA A 344 42.41 -18.69 7.09
C ALA A 344 43.40 -19.58 7.88
N GLU A 345 42.92 -20.12 8.99
CA GLU A 345 43.62 -21.14 9.78
C GLU A 345 43.00 -22.53 9.54
N LEU A 346 43.85 -23.54 9.66
CA LEU A 346 43.50 -24.95 9.39
C LEU A 346 42.42 -25.50 10.34
N GLY A 347 41.91 -26.67 9.97
CA GLY A 347 41.01 -27.45 10.81
C GLY A 347 39.55 -27.37 10.34
N LYS A 348 38.66 -27.94 11.15
CA LYS A 348 37.22 -27.92 10.87
C LYS A 348 36.67 -26.53 11.16
N ARG A 349 35.92 -25.98 10.21
CA ARG A 349 35.17 -24.73 10.32
C ARG A 349 33.68 -25.05 10.24
N GLU A 350 32.89 -24.41 11.09
CA GLU A 350 31.45 -24.62 11.19
C GLU A 350 30.72 -23.28 11.24
N TRP A 351 29.60 -23.19 10.54
CA TRP A 351 28.70 -22.05 10.55
C TRP A 351 27.29 -22.51 10.89
N LYS A 352 26.50 -21.61 11.46
CA LYS A 352 25.06 -21.79 11.66
C LYS A 352 24.31 -20.66 11.00
N PHE A 353 23.26 -21.00 10.28
CA PHE A 353 22.41 -20.06 9.57
C PHE A 353 20.95 -20.25 9.97
N LYS A 354 20.21 -19.14 9.95
CA LYS A 354 18.76 -19.10 10.12
C LYS A 354 18.13 -18.64 8.82
N ILE A 355 17.20 -19.44 8.30
CA ILE A 355 16.30 -19.04 7.22
C ILE A 355 15.06 -18.47 7.90
N ARG A 356 14.72 -17.22 7.63
CA ARG A 356 13.45 -16.59 7.99
C ARG A 356 12.61 -16.38 6.74
N THR A 357 11.30 -16.34 6.91
CA THR A 357 10.32 -16.12 5.86
C THR A 357 9.21 -15.23 6.40
N THR A 358 8.39 -14.62 5.54
CA THR A 358 7.31 -13.73 6.02
C THR A 358 6.25 -14.48 6.84
N TYR A 359 5.85 -15.69 6.41
CA TYR A 359 4.75 -16.43 7.03
C TYR A 359 5.01 -17.93 7.28
N ALA A 360 6.04 -18.54 6.68
CA ALA A 360 6.36 -19.97 6.87
C ALA A 360 7.26 -20.24 8.09
N GLY A 361 7.41 -19.24 8.97
CA GLY A 361 8.26 -19.27 10.15
C GLY A 361 9.75 -19.19 9.82
N SER A 362 10.57 -19.89 10.61
CA SER A 362 12.03 -19.93 10.44
C SER A 362 12.59 -21.32 10.71
N SER A 363 13.65 -21.69 10.00
CA SER A 363 14.40 -22.94 10.21
C SER A 363 15.89 -22.64 10.34
N GLU A 364 16.63 -23.51 11.03
CA GLU A 364 18.08 -23.37 11.23
C GLU A 364 18.81 -24.57 10.63
N PHE A 365 19.95 -24.30 10.00
CA PHE A 365 20.84 -25.32 9.47
C PHE A 365 22.31 -24.98 9.76
N SER A 366 23.14 -26.01 9.78
CA SER A 366 24.59 -25.88 9.96
C SER A 366 25.30 -26.15 8.65
N THR A 367 26.46 -25.51 8.47
CA THR A 367 27.39 -25.85 7.38
C THR A 367 28.78 -26.14 7.91
N SER A 368 29.55 -26.99 7.23
CA SER A 368 30.92 -27.33 7.61
C SER A 368 31.89 -27.36 6.44
N THR A 369 33.18 -27.15 6.74
CA THR A 369 34.29 -27.53 5.86
C THR A 369 35.53 -27.89 6.68
N LEU A 370 36.45 -28.64 6.08
CA LEU A 370 37.79 -28.93 6.58
C LEU A 370 38.83 -28.15 5.78
N VAL A 371 39.52 -27.22 6.43
CA VAL A 371 40.63 -26.46 5.83
C VAL A 371 41.93 -27.21 6.06
N TYR A 372 42.62 -27.51 4.97
CA TYR A 372 43.90 -28.23 4.97
C TYR A 372 44.90 -27.57 4.03
N PHE A 373 46.18 -27.93 4.16
CA PHE A 373 47.21 -27.48 3.22
C PHE A 373 47.27 -28.35 1.98
N PRO A 374 47.63 -27.78 0.81
CA PRO A 374 47.94 -28.56 -0.36
C PRO A 374 49.19 -29.42 -0.13
N SER A 375 49.42 -30.41 -1.00
CA SER A 375 50.63 -31.24 -0.88
C SER A 375 51.90 -30.39 -1.12
N ILE A 376 53.04 -30.81 -0.58
CA ILE A 376 54.31 -30.08 -0.79
C ILE A 376 54.63 -29.97 -2.28
N ASP A 377 54.37 -31.02 -3.07
CA ASP A 377 54.62 -31.04 -4.51
C ASP A 377 53.71 -30.10 -5.31
N GLU A 378 52.43 -30.04 -4.95
CA GLU A 378 51.46 -29.07 -5.47
C GLU A 378 51.88 -27.64 -5.11
N SER A 379 52.32 -27.41 -3.87
CA SER A 379 52.80 -26.12 -3.38
C SER A 379 54.08 -25.65 -4.09
N ILE A 380 55.03 -26.55 -4.36
CA ILE A 380 56.23 -26.25 -5.16
C ILE A 380 55.84 -25.88 -6.59
N THR A 381 54.87 -26.59 -7.17
CA THR A 381 54.39 -26.36 -8.54
C THR A 381 53.71 -25.00 -8.64
N GLU A 382 52.82 -24.66 -7.69
CA GLU A 382 52.20 -23.33 -7.62
C GLU A 382 53.22 -22.22 -7.35
N ALA A 383 54.17 -22.41 -6.42
CA ALA A 383 55.22 -21.42 -6.15
C ALA A 383 56.07 -21.10 -7.39
N LYS A 384 56.33 -22.09 -8.25
CA LYS A 384 57.04 -21.92 -9.53
C LYS A 384 56.24 -21.15 -10.60
N ASN A 385 54.92 -21.06 -10.44
CA ASN A 385 54.03 -20.30 -11.31
C ASN A 385 53.75 -18.86 -10.80
N MET A 386 54.25 -18.49 -9.61
CA MET A 386 54.09 -17.14 -9.06
C MET A 386 54.97 -16.11 -9.81
N PRO A 387 54.62 -14.81 -9.78
CA PRO A 387 55.49 -13.73 -10.26
C PRO A 387 56.92 -13.83 -9.70
N LYS A 388 57.91 -13.95 -10.60
CA LYS A 388 59.31 -14.14 -10.21
C LYS A 388 59.85 -12.93 -9.45
N ASN A 389 60.14 -13.14 -8.18
CA ASN A 389 60.79 -12.21 -7.26
C ASN A 389 61.53 -13.00 -6.17
N GLU A 390 62.37 -12.32 -5.40
CA GLU A 390 63.18 -12.94 -4.33
C GLU A 390 62.32 -13.63 -3.25
N LEU A 391 61.08 -13.20 -3.02
CA LEU A 391 60.13 -13.88 -2.13
C LEU A 391 59.76 -15.26 -2.67
N SER A 392 59.34 -15.34 -3.93
CA SER A 392 58.95 -16.58 -4.62
C SER A 392 60.13 -17.57 -4.72
N GLU A 393 61.34 -17.08 -4.98
CA GLU A 393 62.55 -17.92 -5.06
C GLU A 393 62.94 -18.50 -3.71
N ASN A 394 62.97 -17.67 -2.65
CA ASN A 394 63.23 -18.17 -1.28
C ASN A 394 62.12 -19.11 -0.81
N LEU A 395 60.87 -18.90 -1.24
CA LEU A 395 59.74 -19.78 -0.94
C LEU A 395 59.87 -21.16 -1.60
N ILE A 396 60.23 -21.21 -2.89
CA ILE A 396 60.51 -22.47 -3.61
C ILE A 396 61.63 -23.23 -2.90
N LEU A 397 62.74 -22.56 -2.57
CA LEU A 397 63.86 -23.16 -1.85
C LEU A 397 63.44 -23.70 -0.47
N MET A 398 62.53 -23.02 0.23
CA MET A 398 62.02 -23.47 1.52
C MET A 398 61.15 -24.73 1.40
N LEU A 399 60.27 -24.78 0.40
CA LEU A 399 59.43 -25.95 0.12
C LEU A 399 60.25 -27.16 -0.34
N GLU A 400 61.24 -26.96 -1.22
CA GLU A 400 62.12 -28.04 -1.69
C GLU A 400 63.01 -28.59 -0.56
N SER A 401 63.43 -27.74 0.38
CA SER A 401 64.13 -28.16 1.60
C SER A 401 63.21 -28.92 2.56
N ALA A 402 61.94 -28.51 2.70
CA ALA A 402 60.96 -29.23 3.51
C ALA A 402 60.60 -30.61 2.91
N LYS A 403 60.64 -30.76 1.58
CA LYS A 403 60.46 -32.05 0.89
C LYS A 403 61.62 -33.03 1.13
N THR A 404 62.86 -32.51 1.19
CA THR A 404 64.09 -33.30 1.28
C THR A 404 64.59 -33.53 2.69
N SER A 405 64.17 -32.70 3.66
CA SER A 405 64.53 -32.86 5.07
C SER A 405 64.20 -34.27 5.59
N THR A 406 65.20 -34.90 6.19
CA THR A 406 65.07 -36.21 6.86
C THR A 406 64.30 -36.10 8.19
N GLU A 407 64.02 -34.89 8.70
CA GLU A 407 63.12 -34.64 9.84
C GLU A 407 61.63 -34.83 9.49
N LYS A 408 61.30 -35.80 8.63
CA LYS A 408 59.94 -36.09 8.11
C LYS A 408 58.85 -36.39 9.14
N GLN A 409 59.18 -36.39 10.44
CA GLN A 409 58.24 -36.61 11.55
C GLN A 409 57.93 -35.35 12.37
N ASN A 410 58.66 -34.24 12.20
CA ASN A 410 58.31 -33.01 12.91
C ASN A 410 57.21 -32.24 12.16
N LEU A 411 55.97 -32.72 12.28
CA LEU A 411 54.76 -32.14 11.70
C LEU A 411 54.64 -30.62 11.94
N LYS A 412 55.19 -30.11 13.05
CA LYS A 412 55.24 -28.68 13.39
C LYS A 412 56.10 -27.88 12.40
N ASN A 413 57.26 -28.39 11.99
CA ASN A 413 58.13 -27.73 11.01
C ASN A 413 57.46 -27.71 9.63
N LEU A 414 56.84 -28.83 9.21
CA LEU A 414 56.11 -28.90 7.95
C LEU A 414 54.90 -27.94 7.94
N ALA A 415 54.07 -27.95 8.99
CA ALA A 415 52.96 -27.02 9.13
C ALA A 415 53.43 -25.56 9.12
N GLY A 416 54.56 -25.26 9.79
CA GLY A 416 55.19 -23.93 9.77
C GLY A 416 55.60 -23.48 8.37
N THR A 417 56.28 -24.35 7.60
CA THR A 417 56.60 -24.08 6.19
C THR A 417 55.35 -23.81 5.36
N MET A 418 54.31 -24.63 5.54
CA MET A 418 53.07 -24.49 4.77
C MET A 418 52.25 -23.22 5.14
N TYR A 419 52.28 -22.79 6.41
CA TYR A 419 51.72 -21.51 6.83
C TYR A 419 52.50 -20.33 6.22
N ILE A 420 53.83 -20.40 6.17
CA ILE A 420 54.65 -19.37 5.51
C ILE A 420 54.40 -19.36 4.00
N TYR A 421 54.18 -20.51 3.38
CA TYR A 421 53.76 -20.61 1.97
C TYR A 421 52.42 -19.91 1.71
N SER A 422 51.38 -20.22 2.48
CA SER A 422 50.07 -19.56 2.36
C SER A 422 50.20 -18.05 2.52
N ALA A 423 50.86 -17.58 3.59
CA ALA A 423 51.02 -16.14 3.84
C ALA A 423 51.88 -15.43 2.77
N SER A 424 52.89 -16.11 2.20
CA SER A 424 53.72 -15.54 1.13
C SER A 424 52.97 -15.48 -0.21
N LYS A 425 52.11 -16.48 -0.50
CA LYS A 425 51.21 -16.47 -1.67
C LYS A 425 50.26 -15.28 -1.60
N THR A 426 49.63 -15.07 -0.45
CA THR A 426 48.77 -13.90 -0.18
C THR A 426 49.50 -12.60 -0.35
N LEU A 427 50.69 -12.48 0.25
CA LEU A 427 51.50 -11.27 0.13
C LEU A 427 51.76 -10.89 -1.34
N ILE A 428 52.10 -11.86 -2.21
CA ILE A 428 52.33 -11.61 -3.65
C ILE A 428 51.03 -11.24 -4.39
N SER A 429 49.93 -11.94 -4.08
CA SER A 429 48.59 -11.71 -4.66
C SER A 429 48.11 -10.29 -4.35
N GLU A 430 48.06 -9.95 -3.06
CA GLU A 430 47.52 -8.68 -2.56
C GLU A 430 48.38 -7.47 -2.95
N ILE A 431 49.71 -7.60 -3.02
CA ILE A 431 50.58 -6.53 -3.55
C ILE A 431 50.26 -6.25 -5.02
N SER A 432 49.97 -7.29 -5.79
CA SER A 432 49.60 -7.16 -7.20
C SER A 432 48.20 -6.54 -7.35
N ALA A 433 47.24 -6.94 -6.51
CA ALA A 433 45.91 -6.34 -6.46
C ALA A 433 45.97 -4.85 -6.07
N MET A 434 46.61 -4.52 -4.95
CA MET A 434 46.81 -3.15 -4.45
C MET A 434 47.37 -2.19 -5.52
N LYS A 435 48.32 -2.64 -6.35
CA LYS A 435 48.91 -1.85 -7.43
C LYS A 435 47.97 -1.60 -8.62
N ASN A 436 47.04 -2.52 -8.87
CA ASN A 436 46.09 -2.45 -9.97
C ASN A 436 44.75 -1.79 -9.59
N THR A 437 44.38 -1.82 -8.32
CA THR A 437 43.18 -1.18 -7.77
C THR A 437 43.32 0.35 -7.82
N ASN A 438 42.25 1.06 -8.21
CA ASN A 438 42.19 2.52 -8.19
C ASN A 438 41.41 3.09 -7.01
N ASP A 439 40.48 2.32 -6.40
CA ASP A 439 39.76 2.79 -5.22
C ASP A 439 40.63 2.79 -3.96
N ILE A 440 40.61 3.90 -3.22
CA ILE A 440 41.43 4.09 -2.02
C ILE A 440 40.96 3.20 -0.87
N GLY A 441 39.64 2.98 -0.74
CA GLY A 441 39.06 2.16 0.32
C GLY A 441 39.34 0.67 0.15
N GLU A 442 39.41 0.21 -1.10
CA GLU A 442 39.83 -1.14 -1.51
C GLU A 442 41.35 -1.33 -1.40
N LYS A 443 42.17 -0.35 -1.84
CA LYS A 443 43.63 -0.33 -1.59
C LYS A 443 43.98 -0.53 -0.11
N LEU A 444 43.32 0.20 0.79
CA LEU A 444 43.53 0.04 2.24
C LEU A 444 43.13 -1.36 2.75
N SER A 445 42.17 -2.02 2.10
CA SER A 445 41.81 -3.41 2.42
C SER A 445 42.96 -4.36 2.06
N HIS A 446 43.51 -4.25 0.84
CA HIS A 446 44.67 -5.04 0.42
C HIS A 446 45.89 -4.81 1.33
N ILE A 447 46.16 -3.55 1.70
CA ILE A 447 47.22 -3.16 2.64
C ILE A 447 47.05 -3.85 4.02
N SER A 448 45.82 -3.94 4.53
CA SER A 448 45.52 -4.65 5.79
C SER A 448 45.84 -6.15 5.69
N THR A 449 45.45 -6.80 4.59
CA THR A 449 45.75 -8.23 4.33
C THR A 449 47.25 -8.47 4.18
N ILE A 450 47.97 -7.54 3.52
CA ILE A 450 49.44 -7.56 3.40
C ILE A 450 50.09 -7.51 4.78
N LYS A 451 49.77 -6.52 5.63
CA LYS A 451 50.37 -6.41 6.97
C LYS A 451 50.06 -7.63 7.86
N ARG A 452 48.83 -8.16 7.79
CA ARG A 452 48.47 -9.44 8.45
C ARG A 452 49.35 -10.61 7.97
N SER A 453 49.57 -10.74 6.67
CA SER A 453 50.41 -11.80 6.09
C SER A 453 51.85 -11.74 6.56
N ILE A 454 52.44 -10.54 6.62
CA ILE A 454 53.81 -10.34 7.13
C ILE A 454 53.91 -10.74 8.61
N ASN A 455 52.94 -10.34 9.44
CA ASN A 455 52.88 -10.72 10.84
C ASN A 455 52.65 -12.23 11.05
N LYS A 456 51.89 -12.89 10.15
CA LYS A 456 51.71 -14.35 10.12
C LYS A 456 53.04 -15.06 9.81
N ILE A 457 53.81 -14.59 8.81
CA ILE A 457 55.16 -15.10 8.50
C ILE A 457 56.09 -14.94 9.72
N GLU A 458 56.11 -13.77 10.37
CA GLU A 458 56.97 -13.52 11.54
C GLU A 458 56.63 -14.44 12.71
N THR A 459 55.33 -14.60 13.00
CA THR A 459 54.86 -15.42 14.12
C THR A 459 55.16 -16.89 13.88
N VAL A 460 54.89 -17.39 12.68
CA VAL A 460 55.10 -18.79 12.31
C VAL A 460 56.58 -19.15 12.21
N LYS A 461 57.44 -18.24 11.74
CA LYS A 461 58.90 -18.42 11.74
C LYS A 461 59.43 -18.81 13.13
N LYS A 462 58.89 -18.23 14.20
CA LYS A 462 59.28 -18.51 15.60
C LYS A 462 58.90 -19.92 16.05
N LEU A 463 58.04 -20.64 15.31
CA LEU A 463 57.61 -22.00 15.60
C LEU A 463 58.44 -23.09 14.89
N ILE A 464 59.21 -22.72 13.85
CA ILE A 464 60.07 -23.62 13.08
C ILE A 464 61.40 -23.82 13.82
N THR A 465 61.77 -25.08 14.09
CA THR A 465 62.98 -25.44 14.84
C THR A 465 64.13 -25.95 13.96
N ALA A 466 63.86 -26.35 12.72
CA ALA A 466 64.89 -26.78 11.78
C ALA A 466 65.67 -25.57 11.27
N SER A 467 66.97 -25.50 11.57
CA SER A 467 67.83 -24.35 11.23
C SER A 467 67.71 -23.93 9.76
N ASP A 468 67.83 -24.88 8.84
CA ASP A 468 67.78 -24.61 7.39
C ASP A 468 66.43 -24.03 6.92
N LEU A 469 65.31 -24.48 7.50
CA LEU A 469 63.99 -23.91 7.21
C LEU A 469 63.81 -22.55 7.90
N GLN A 470 64.35 -22.37 9.10
CA GLN A 470 64.29 -21.11 9.84
C GLN A 470 65.13 -20.00 9.18
N ASP A 471 66.27 -20.34 8.58
CA ASP A 471 67.11 -19.44 7.80
C ASP A 471 66.40 -18.98 6.53
N LYS A 472 65.75 -19.91 5.81
CA LYS A 472 64.93 -19.58 4.62
C LYS A 472 63.70 -18.73 4.99
N ALA A 473 62.98 -19.08 6.06
CA ALA A 473 61.91 -18.26 6.62
C ALA A 473 62.38 -16.85 7.04
N THR A 474 63.63 -16.71 7.48
CA THR A 474 64.24 -15.41 7.79
C THR A 474 64.41 -14.55 6.54
N LYS A 475 64.88 -15.13 5.42
CA LYS A 475 65.02 -14.41 4.14
C LYS A 475 63.65 -13.94 3.62
N ILE A 476 62.65 -14.82 3.64
CA ILE A 476 61.25 -14.51 3.27
C ILE A 476 60.73 -13.33 4.10
N LEU A 477 60.86 -13.37 5.44
CA LEU A 477 60.42 -12.30 6.32
C LEU A 477 61.16 -10.96 6.06
N ASN A 478 62.47 -11.01 5.87
CA ASN A 478 63.28 -9.81 5.63
C ASN A 478 62.87 -9.12 4.33
N TYR A 479 62.64 -9.89 3.26
CA TYR A 479 62.13 -9.36 1.99
C TYR A 479 60.73 -8.77 2.16
N ALA A 480 59.82 -9.50 2.84
CA ALA A 480 58.47 -9.04 3.11
C ALA A 480 58.42 -7.71 3.90
N ARG A 481 59.27 -7.56 4.94
CA ARG A 481 59.44 -6.30 5.69
C ARG A 481 60.09 -5.19 4.85
N SER A 482 60.95 -5.53 3.88
CA SER A 482 61.48 -4.57 2.91
C SER A 482 60.36 -4.01 2.02
N MET A 483 59.48 -4.88 1.49
CA MET A 483 58.32 -4.47 0.69
C MET A 483 57.32 -3.62 1.49
N GLU A 484 57.08 -3.95 2.76
CA GLU A 484 56.25 -3.13 3.65
C GLU A 484 56.77 -1.68 3.70
N LYS A 485 58.08 -1.52 3.90
CA LYS A 485 58.71 -0.21 4.03
C LYS A 485 58.81 0.56 2.71
N SER A 486 59.05 -0.14 1.58
CA SER A 486 59.28 0.52 0.29
C SER A 486 57.99 0.80 -0.49
N GLU A 487 57.01 -0.10 -0.45
CA GLU A 487 55.77 0.00 -1.22
C GLU A 487 54.57 0.38 -0.35
N ILE A 488 54.37 -0.33 0.76
CA ILE A 488 53.13 -0.24 1.55
C ILE A 488 53.07 1.07 2.35
N ASP A 489 54.10 1.37 3.13
CA ASP A 489 54.14 2.61 3.92
C ASP A 489 54.21 3.86 3.00
N THR A 490 54.84 3.75 1.83
CA THR A 490 54.82 4.80 0.79
C THR A 490 53.41 5.07 0.27
N GLU A 491 52.64 4.01 -0.02
CA GLU A 491 51.28 4.15 -0.55
C GLU A 491 50.30 4.64 0.52
N ILE A 492 50.46 4.23 1.78
CA ILE A 492 49.72 4.80 2.90
C ILE A 492 49.98 6.31 3.02
N GLU A 493 51.22 6.77 2.82
CA GLU A 493 51.57 8.18 2.88
C GLU A 493 51.04 8.98 1.67
N ASN A 494 50.94 8.36 0.49
CA ASN A 494 50.21 8.93 -0.65
C ASN A 494 48.71 9.08 -0.35
N ILE A 495 48.10 8.08 0.29
CA ILE A 495 46.69 8.12 0.70
C ILE A 495 46.46 9.19 1.77
N ARG A 496 47.40 9.41 2.70
CA ARG A 496 47.35 10.51 3.68
C ARG A 496 47.38 11.90 3.03
N LYS A 497 48.18 12.11 1.99
CA LYS A 497 48.14 13.38 1.23
C LYS A 497 46.78 13.63 0.59
N ASN A 498 46.11 12.58 0.11
CA ASN A 498 44.75 12.67 -0.41
C ASN A 498 43.68 12.89 0.69
N LEU A 499 43.94 12.45 1.93
CA LEU A 499 43.05 12.73 3.07
C LEU A 499 42.92 14.22 3.38
N GLU A 500 43.97 15.03 3.20
CA GLU A 500 43.88 16.49 3.38
C GLU A 500 42.82 17.12 2.46
N ILE A 501 42.64 16.60 1.23
CA ILE A 501 41.60 17.06 0.30
C ILE A 501 40.21 16.69 0.82
N TYR A 502 40.05 15.51 1.43
CA TYR A 502 38.78 15.05 1.99
C TYR A 502 38.42 15.74 3.32
N LYS A 503 39.40 16.20 4.12
CA LYS A 503 39.16 17.00 5.35
C LYS A 503 38.37 18.29 5.11
N GLU A 504 38.38 18.81 3.89
CA GLU A 504 37.67 20.04 3.52
C GLU A 504 36.39 19.78 2.69
N ASN A 505 36.29 18.64 2.00
CA ASN A 505 35.28 18.40 0.95
C ASN A 505 34.41 17.14 1.12
N ASP A 506 34.78 16.20 2.00
CA ASP A 506 34.02 14.95 2.23
C ASP A 506 34.33 14.37 3.61
N TYR A 507 33.68 14.90 4.65
CA TYR A 507 33.97 14.55 6.05
C TYR A 507 33.73 13.06 6.34
N LYS A 508 32.66 12.48 5.78
CA LYS A 508 32.33 11.05 5.89
C LYS A 508 33.42 10.17 5.29
N LYS A 509 33.87 10.46 4.06
CA LYS A 509 34.97 9.71 3.43
C LYS A 509 36.29 9.90 4.17
N CYS A 510 36.58 11.10 4.67
CA CYS A 510 37.75 11.35 5.52
C CYS A 510 37.73 10.45 6.78
N SER A 511 36.63 10.44 7.53
CA SER A 511 36.48 9.63 8.76
C SER A 511 36.65 8.12 8.48
N ILE A 512 35.99 7.59 7.43
CA ILE A 512 36.08 6.17 7.06
C ILE A 512 37.51 5.77 6.67
N LEU A 513 38.20 6.59 5.86
CA LEU A 513 39.55 6.28 5.37
C LEU A 513 40.60 6.43 6.48
N SER A 514 40.52 7.48 7.30
CA SER A 514 41.43 7.68 8.45
C SER A 514 41.27 6.56 9.49
N LYS A 515 40.04 6.12 9.78
CA LYS A 515 39.78 4.94 10.63
C LYS A 515 40.46 3.67 10.09
N LYS A 516 40.29 3.36 8.79
CA LYS A 516 40.96 2.22 8.15
C LYS A 516 42.50 2.28 8.27
N ILE A 517 43.11 3.46 8.14
CA ILE A 517 44.56 3.62 8.35
C ILE A 517 44.92 3.43 9.83
N GLY A 518 44.09 3.91 10.75
CA GLY A 518 44.28 3.68 12.19
C GLY A 518 44.26 2.19 12.55
N GLU A 519 43.30 1.43 12.02
CA GLU A 519 43.20 -0.03 12.16
C GLU A 519 44.46 -0.74 11.64
N ILE A 520 45.01 -0.32 10.50
CA ILE A 520 46.27 -0.87 9.91
C ILE A 520 47.47 -0.70 10.85
N TYR A 521 47.51 0.36 11.68
CA TYR A 521 48.57 0.61 12.66
C TYR A 521 48.19 0.25 14.11
N GLY A 522 46.99 -0.27 14.35
CA GLY A 522 46.48 -0.57 15.70
C GLY A 522 46.34 0.64 16.62
N LYS A 523 46.10 1.85 16.09
CA LYS A 523 45.93 3.09 16.86
C LYS A 523 44.95 4.05 16.19
N GLU A 524 44.17 4.78 16.97
CA GLU A 524 43.33 5.86 16.44
C GLU A 524 44.19 7.00 15.89
N LEU A 525 43.74 7.63 14.81
CA LEU A 525 44.41 8.79 14.18
C LEU A 525 43.68 10.09 14.54
N PRO A 526 44.38 11.19 14.89
CA PRO A 526 43.75 12.48 15.18
C PRO A 526 42.82 12.98 14.06
N GLU A 527 43.13 12.66 12.81
CA GLU A 527 42.33 13.00 11.64
C GLU A 527 40.96 12.32 11.62
N GLN A 528 40.84 11.13 12.23
CA GLN A 528 39.56 10.42 12.37
C GLN A 528 38.62 11.23 13.27
N THR A 529 39.08 11.58 14.46
CA THR A 529 38.28 12.30 15.46
C THR A 529 37.90 13.71 14.96
N ASP A 530 38.78 14.40 14.24
CA ASP A 530 38.47 15.71 13.62
C ASP A 530 37.38 15.59 12.53
N CYS A 531 37.54 14.67 11.59
CA CYS A 531 36.55 14.47 10.51
C CYS A 531 35.21 13.91 11.01
N GLU A 532 35.21 13.04 12.03
CA GLU A 532 33.99 12.54 12.66
C GLU A 532 33.24 13.65 13.39
N ASN A 533 33.93 14.50 14.16
CA ASN A 533 33.32 15.67 14.80
C ASN A 533 32.74 16.67 13.77
N LYS A 534 33.48 16.96 12.69
CA LYS A 534 33.00 17.81 11.59
C LYS A 534 31.77 17.23 10.89
N TYR A 535 31.75 15.92 10.64
CA TYR A 535 30.58 15.22 10.10
C TYR A 535 29.37 15.32 11.04
N ILE A 536 29.54 15.02 12.34
CA ILE A 536 28.46 15.11 13.33
C ILE A 536 27.93 16.54 13.43
N GLN A 537 28.80 17.55 13.43
CA GLN A 537 28.38 18.97 13.43
C GLN A 537 27.62 19.34 12.15
N ALA A 538 28.08 18.90 10.98
CA ALA A 538 27.39 19.11 9.71
C ALA A 538 25.97 18.51 9.74
N ILE A 539 25.83 17.23 10.10
CA ILE A 539 24.53 16.57 10.21
C ILE A 539 23.63 17.26 11.25
N THR A 540 24.16 17.61 12.43
CA THR A 540 23.41 18.34 13.48
C THR A 540 22.91 19.70 13.00
N ASN A 541 23.70 20.41 12.17
CA ASN A 541 23.27 21.66 11.55
C ASN A 541 22.19 21.44 10.48
N THR A 542 22.25 20.32 9.72
CA THR A 542 21.16 20.00 8.77
C THR A 542 19.84 19.70 9.47
N SER A 543 19.82 19.07 10.64
CA SER A 543 18.59 18.84 11.41
C SER A 543 17.86 20.15 11.71
N LYS A 544 18.57 21.16 12.25
CA LYS A 544 17.99 22.48 12.53
C LYS A 544 17.42 23.16 11.28
N LEU A 545 18.14 23.06 10.16
CA LEU A 545 17.68 23.60 8.88
C LEU A 545 16.46 22.87 8.31
N LYS A 546 16.23 21.59 8.66
CA LYS A 546 14.99 20.88 8.32
C LYS A 546 13.81 21.36 9.18
N ASP A 547 14.04 21.61 10.47
CA ASP A 547 13.01 22.19 11.36
C ASP A 547 12.61 23.60 10.86
N ASP A 548 13.58 24.42 10.42
CA ASP A 548 13.33 25.71 9.78
C ASP A 548 12.62 25.56 8.41
N GLU A 549 12.97 24.54 7.59
CA GLU A 549 12.29 24.23 6.32
C GLU A 549 10.80 23.96 6.53
N GLU A 550 10.47 23.03 7.44
CA GLU A 550 9.10 22.59 7.71
C GLU A 550 8.23 23.76 8.20
N LYS A 551 8.81 24.61 9.06
CA LYS A 551 8.15 25.83 9.53
C LYS A 551 7.86 26.80 8.38
N VAL A 552 8.87 27.16 7.58
CA VAL A 552 8.68 28.09 6.45
C VAL A 552 7.75 27.50 5.39
N ARG A 553 7.80 26.18 5.16
CA ARG A 553 6.88 25.48 4.24
C ARG A 553 5.45 25.51 4.74
N THR A 554 5.22 25.34 6.05
CA THR A 554 3.89 25.48 6.66
C THR A 554 3.33 26.89 6.46
N GLU A 555 4.16 27.93 6.64
CA GLU A 555 3.76 29.33 6.41
C GLU A 555 3.40 29.63 4.93
N ILE A 556 4.02 28.93 3.96
CA ILE A 556 3.63 28.96 2.53
C ILE A 556 2.29 28.22 2.32
N ASP A 557 2.16 27.03 2.91
CA ASP A 557 1.02 26.14 2.71
C ASP A 557 -0.28 26.69 3.31
N GLU A 558 -0.24 27.41 4.44
CA GLU A 558 -1.40 28.12 5.02
C GLU A 558 -1.97 29.20 4.09
N ASN A 559 -1.16 29.75 3.19
CA ASN A 559 -1.51 30.85 2.30
C ASN A 559 -1.74 30.41 0.84
N THR A 560 -1.52 29.12 0.51
CA THR A 560 -1.56 28.60 -0.85
C THR A 560 -2.21 27.22 -0.96
N TYR A 561 -3.07 27.03 -1.97
CA TYR A 561 -3.78 25.79 -2.24
C TYR A 561 -3.09 24.98 -3.36
N GLY A 562 -2.89 23.68 -3.16
CA GLY A 562 -2.27 22.79 -4.16
C GLY A 562 -3.21 22.45 -5.32
N ALA A 563 -2.76 22.65 -6.56
CA ALA A 563 -3.51 22.33 -7.78
C ALA A 563 -2.57 21.72 -8.85
N GLY A 564 -2.60 20.39 -8.97
CA GLY A 564 -1.70 19.66 -9.86
C GLY A 564 -0.24 19.78 -9.40
N THR A 565 0.66 20.16 -10.31
CA THR A 565 2.10 20.35 -10.03
C THR A 565 2.45 21.77 -9.56
N GLY A 566 1.45 22.59 -9.20
CA GLY A 566 1.65 23.97 -8.76
C GLY A 566 0.78 24.33 -7.56
N ARG A 567 1.06 25.50 -6.97
CA ARG A 567 0.27 26.07 -5.88
C ARG A 567 -0.38 27.38 -6.34
N ILE A 568 -1.60 27.63 -5.89
CA ILE A 568 -2.39 28.82 -6.19
C ILE A 568 -2.55 29.62 -4.90
N LEU A 569 -2.35 30.94 -4.98
CA LEU A 569 -2.46 31.84 -3.84
C LEU A 569 -3.92 31.95 -3.36
N ILE A 570 -4.20 31.68 -2.08
CA ILE A 570 -5.56 31.73 -1.51
C ILE A 570 -6.03 33.17 -1.32
N ASN A 571 -5.11 34.06 -0.91
CA ASN A 571 -5.37 35.47 -0.71
C ASN A 571 -4.40 36.31 -1.57
N PRO A 572 -4.87 37.00 -2.64
CA PRO A 572 -3.99 37.79 -3.51
C PRO A 572 -3.22 38.90 -2.77
N PHE A 573 -3.75 39.40 -1.64
CA PHE A 573 -3.08 40.41 -0.81
C PHE A 573 -1.93 39.85 0.05
N ALA A 574 -1.74 38.53 0.10
CA ALA A 574 -0.63 37.87 0.80
C ALA A 574 0.58 37.57 -0.11
N TYR A 575 0.57 38.04 -1.36
CA TYR A 575 1.59 37.70 -2.36
C TYR A 575 3.03 37.98 -1.90
N ASP A 576 3.33 39.21 -1.47
CA ASP A 576 4.69 39.60 -1.06
C ASP A 576 5.21 38.79 0.14
N TYR A 577 4.32 38.46 1.08
CA TYR A 577 4.62 37.59 2.21
C TYR A 577 4.98 36.17 1.73
N VAL A 578 4.15 35.57 0.88
CA VAL A 578 4.38 34.22 0.35
C VAL A 578 5.67 34.15 -0.47
N ILE A 579 5.95 35.13 -1.33
CA ILE A 579 7.21 35.18 -2.10
C ILE A 579 8.43 35.31 -1.19
N THR A 580 8.35 36.14 -0.14
CA THR A 580 9.43 36.24 0.87
C THR A 580 9.69 34.88 1.55
N LYS A 581 8.63 34.10 1.81
CA LYS A 581 8.77 32.75 2.38
C LYS A 581 9.37 31.74 1.40
N TYR A 582 9.05 31.86 0.12
CA TYR A 582 9.77 31.12 -0.93
C TYR A 582 11.27 31.49 -0.95
N ASP A 583 11.65 32.77 -0.84
CA ASP A 583 13.06 33.21 -0.76
C ASP A 583 13.79 32.72 0.51
N GLU A 584 13.09 32.63 1.65
CA GLU A 584 13.62 32.05 2.90
C GLU A 584 13.89 30.55 2.71
N ASN A 585 12.93 29.80 2.12
CA ASN A 585 13.06 28.36 1.90
C ASN A 585 14.14 28.02 0.85
N GLU A 586 14.27 28.82 -0.23
CA GLU A 586 15.36 28.69 -1.20
C GLU A 586 16.75 28.74 -0.52
N LYS A 587 16.96 29.69 0.40
CA LYS A 587 18.24 29.81 1.15
C LYS A 587 18.46 28.63 2.10
N ILE A 588 17.41 28.09 2.70
CA ILE A 588 17.48 26.89 3.55
C ILE A 588 17.95 25.69 2.71
N TYR A 589 17.35 25.48 1.55
CA TYR A 589 17.77 24.44 0.61
C TYR A 589 19.20 24.64 0.09
N GLU A 590 19.60 25.85 -0.31
CA GLU A 590 20.98 26.13 -0.75
C GLU A 590 22.01 25.83 0.36
N ASN A 591 21.69 26.13 1.61
CA ASN A 591 22.52 25.76 2.76
C ASN A 591 22.54 24.24 3.01
N LEU A 592 21.39 23.56 2.93
CA LEU A 592 21.30 22.10 3.10
C LEU A 592 22.09 21.36 2.02
N ILE A 593 21.98 21.77 0.74
CA ILE A 593 22.76 21.22 -0.38
C ILE A 593 24.26 21.31 -0.09
N LYS A 594 24.73 22.49 0.32
CA LYS A 594 26.15 22.76 0.62
C LYS A 594 26.67 21.95 1.82
N ILE A 595 25.89 21.88 2.90
CA ILE A 595 26.30 21.13 4.10
C ILE A 595 26.31 19.63 3.81
N TYR A 596 25.32 19.10 3.08
CA TYR A 596 25.29 17.68 2.72
C TYR A 596 26.38 17.28 1.74
N ASP A 597 26.73 18.12 0.76
CA ASP A 597 27.83 17.80 -0.17
C ASP A 597 29.17 17.70 0.56
N VAL A 598 29.50 18.68 1.41
CA VAL A 598 30.74 18.69 2.21
C VAL A 598 30.75 17.60 3.30
N ALA A 599 29.59 17.24 3.85
CA ALA A 599 29.46 16.08 4.75
C ALA A 599 29.71 14.73 4.04
N GLY A 600 29.60 14.67 2.71
CA GLY A 600 29.70 13.44 1.92
C GLY A 600 28.36 12.77 1.59
N GLU A 601 27.22 13.36 1.99
CA GLU A 601 25.88 12.82 1.73
C GLU A 601 25.32 13.31 0.38
N LYS A 602 26.00 12.91 -0.70
CA LYS A 602 25.67 13.34 -2.07
C LYS A 602 24.29 12.88 -2.56
N GLY A 603 23.70 11.87 -1.91
CA GLY A 603 22.31 11.48 -2.12
C GLY A 603 21.33 12.56 -1.63
N GLU A 604 21.43 12.93 -0.35
CA GLU A 604 20.64 14.01 0.26
C GLU A 604 20.85 15.34 -0.47
N SER A 605 22.11 15.70 -0.77
CA SER A 605 22.43 16.93 -1.52
C SER A 605 21.71 16.99 -2.88
N LYS A 606 21.61 15.88 -3.62
CA LYS A 606 20.82 15.79 -4.87
C LYS A 606 19.32 15.88 -4.64
N ILE A 607 18.78 15.26 -3.58
CA ILE A 607 17.36 15.34 -3.22
C ILE A 607 16.98 16.79 -2.94
N TYR A 608 17.78 17.50 -2.15
CA TYR A 608 17.57 18.93 -1.85
C TYR A 608 17.83 19.83 -3.07
N GLY A 609 18.77 19.46 -3.95
CA GLY A 609 18.96 20.11 -5.26
C GLY A 609 17.70 20.05 -6.13
N LYS A 610 17.03 18.90 -6.19
CA LYS A 610 15.74 18.76 -6.88
C LYS A 610 14.64 19.55 -6.16
N LYS A 611 14.52 19.46 -4.83
CA LYS A 611 13.55 20.26 -4.05
C LYS A 611 13.69 21.76 -4.32
N LEU A 612 14.91 22.27 -4.51
CA LEU A 612 15.17 23.67 -4.85
C LEU A 612 14.68 24.04 -6.26
N GLU A 613 14.82 23.16 -7.25
CA GLU A 613 14.31 23.34 -8.60
C GLU A 613 12.76 23.29 -8.64
N ASP A 614 12.17 22.32 -7.93
CA ASP A 614 10.72 22.19 -7.76
C ASP A 614 10.15 23.45 -7.06
N LEU A 615 10.80 23.93 -5.98
CA LEU A 615 10.42 25.13 -5.23
C LEU A 615 10.48 26.41 -6.09
N LYS A 616 11.57 26.60 -6.87
CA LYS A 616 11.71 27.72 -7.81
C LYS A 616 10.63 27.67 -8.90
N THR A 617 10.24 26.47 -9.34
CA THR A 617 9.14 26.26 -10.30
C THR A 617 7.78 26.62 -9.69
N GLU A 618 7.47 26.16 -8.47
CA GLU A 618 6.25 26.54 -7.75
C GLU A 618 6.13 28.06 -7.56
N LYS A 619 7.22 28.73 -7.13
CA LYS A 619 7.28 30.19 -6.93
C LYS A 619 6.93 30.94 -8.23
N ASN A 620 7.49 30.49 -9.36
CA ASN A 620 7.18 31.06 -10.68
C ASN A 620 5.71 30.87 -11.07
N ILE A 621 5.10 29.71 -10.73
CA ILE A 621 3.67 29.45 -10.95
C ILE A 621 2.80 30.39 -10.10
N VAL A 622 3.13 30.57 -8.82
CA VAL A 622 2.43 31.52 -7.92
C VAL A 622 2.51 32.95 -8.47
N GLY A 623 3.68 33.38 -8.94
CA GLY A 623 3.87 34.66 -9.63
C GLY A 623 3.01 34.81 -10.89
N ALA A 624 2.96 33.78 -11.73
CA ALA A 624 2.12 33.78 -12.93
C ALA A 624 0.62 33.89 -12.61
N PHE A 625 0.12 33.15 -11.61
CA PHE A 625 -1.28 33.25 -11.18
C PHE A 625 -1.63 34.64 -10.64
N PHE A 626 -0.74 35.27 -9.87
CA PHE A 626 -0.94 36.63 -9.38
C PHE A 626 -1.05 37.65 -10.53
N MET A 627 -0.21 37.54 -11.57
CA MET A 627 -0.31 38.39 -12.77
C MET A 627 -1.64 38.18 -13.52
N VAL A 628 -2.09 36.93 -13.69
CA VAL A 628 -3.39 36.62 -14.33
C VAL A 628 -4.56 37.20 -13.53
N TYR A 629 -4.53 37.09 -12.19
CA TYR A 629 -5.53 37.71 -11.32
C TYR A 629 -5.58 39.24 -11.49
N GLY A 630 -4.43 39.90 -11.52
CA GLY A 630 -4.33 41.35 -11.78
C GLY A 630 -4.94 41.75 -13.13
N ILE A 631 -4.69 40.99 -14.20
CA ILE A 631 -5.28 41.21 -15.53
C ILE A 631 -6.81 41.09 -15.48
N ILE A 632 -7.36 40.08 -14.79
CA ILE A 632 -8.81 39.89 -14.67
C ILE A 632 -9.46 41.08 -13.94
N VAL A 633 -8.86 41.57 -12.85
CA VAL A 633 -9.36 42.75 -12.12
C VAL A 633 -9.35 43.99 -13.01
N ILE A 634 -8.27 44.21 -13.77
CA ILE A 634 -8.17 45.32 -14.74
C ILE A 634 -9.27 45.23 -15.80
N LEU A 635 -9.52 44.05 -16.37
CA LEU A 635 -10.57 43.84 -17.37
C LEU A 635 -11.98 44.10 -16.81
N ILE A 636 -12.26 43.70 -15.56
CA ILE A 636 -13.52 44.01 -14.88
C ILE A 636 -13.70 45.52 -14.69
N LEU A 637 -12.66 46.22 -14.24
CA LEU A 637 -12.69 47.68 -14.07
C LEU A 637 -12.90 48.41 -15.40
N ILE A 638 -12.21 48.00 -16.46
CA ILE A 638 -12.42 48.53 -17.83
C ILE A 638 -13.87 48.28 -18.27
N GLY A 639 -14.41 47.07 -18.05
CA GLY A 639 -15.79 46.72 -18.38
C GLY A 639 -16.82 47.59 -17.65
N ILE A 640 -16.59 47.91 -16.37
CA ILE A 640 -17.43 48.84 -15.59
C ILE A 640 -17.36 50.25 -16.19
N VAL A 641 -16.16 50.76 -16.48
CA VAL A 641 -15.98 52.10 -17.07
C VAL A 641 -16.66 52.20 -18.45
N VAL A 642 -16.48 51.20 -19.32
CA VAL A 642 -17.14 51.14 -20.64
C VAL A 642 -18.66 51.09 -20.49
N ARG A 643 -19.20 50.32 -19.53
CA ARG A 643 -20.64 50.25 -19.28
C ARG A 643 -21.22 51.57 -18.77
N ILE A 644 -20.50 52.27 -17.88
CA ILE A 644 -20.86 53.62 -17.42
C ILE A 644 -20.85 54.60 -18.60
N PHE A 645 -19.83 54.54 -19.46
CA PHE A 645 -19.73 55.41 -20.64
C PHE A 645 -20.86 55.17 -21.64
N ILE A 646 -21.21 53.91 -21.93
CA ILE A 646 -22.36 53.57 -22.79
C ILE A 646 -23.68 54.04 -22.18
N GLY A 647 -23.88 53.84 -20.88
CA GLY A 647 -25.08 54.33 -20.18
C GLY A 647 -25.18 55.87 -20.21
N PHE A 648 -24.05 56.57 -20.08
CA PHE A 648 -23.99 58.03 -20.15
C PHE A 648 -24.24 58.57 -21.56
N THR A 649 -23.73 57.91 -22.61
CA THR A 649 -24.00 58.32 -24.00
C THR A 649 -25.44 58.02 -24.42
N GLN A 650 -26.05 56.93 -23.93
CA GLN A 650 -27.49 56.67 -24.09
C GLN A 650 -28.32 57.74 -23.37
N TYR A 651 -28.04 58.02 -22.08
CA TYR A 651 -28.70 59.08 -21.32
C TYR A 651 -28.63 60.43 -22.03
N LYS A 652 -27.45 60.81 -22.55
CA LYS A 652 -27.24 62.03 -23.33
C LYS A 652 -28.11 62.09 -24.58
N ARG A 653 -28.25 60.97 -25.31
CA ARG A 653 -29.07 60.90 -26.51
C ARG A 653 -30.57 61.03 -26.17
N ASP A 654 -31.02 60.35 -25.13
CA ASP A 654 -32.41 60.43 -24.63
C ASP A 654 -32.74 61.85 -24.09
N GLU A 655 -31.74 62.57 -23.57
CA GLU A 655 -31.86 63.97 -23.14
C GLU A 655 -31.94 64.93 -24.34
N GLU A 656 -31.14 64.72 -25.39
CA GLU A 656 -31.23 65.47 -26.66
C GLU A 656 -32.55 65.20 -27.40
N GLU A 657 -33.02 63.95 -27.45
CA GLU A 657 -34.32 63.57 -28.01
C GLU A 657 -35.48 64.27 -27.24
N LYS A 658 -35.37 64.45 -25.92
CA LYS A 658 -36.32 65.26 -25.13
C LYS A 658 -36.25 66.76 -25.39
N MET A 659 -35.08 67.32 -25.68
CA MET A 659 -34.95 68.74 -26.03
C MET A 659 -35.44 69.06 -27.44
N LEU A 660 -35.48 68.06 -28.35
CA LEU A 660 -35.95 68.22 -29.73
C LEU A 660 -37.48 68.26 -29.88
N GLY A 661 -38.23 67.95 -28.83
CA GLY A 661 -39.65 68.26 -28.71
C GLY A 661 -40.61 67.10 -28.96
N ASP A 662 -41.66 67.07 -28.15
CA ASP A 662 -42.76 66.10 -28.17
C ASP A 662 -43.63 66.24 -29.43
N VAL A 663 -43.66 65.18 -30.28
CA VAL A 663 -44.60 65.08 -31.42
C VAL A 663 -45.10 63.63 -31.62
N VAL A 664 -46.23 63.34 -30.96
CA VAL A 664 -47.37 62.52 -31.45
C VAL A 664 -47.31 60.98 -31.32
N TYR A 665 -48.11 60.49 -30.35
CA TYR A 665 -49.03 59.35 -30.36
C TYR A 665 -48.77 58.13 -31.27
N GLY A 666 -48.68 56.95 -30.62
CA GLY A 666 -48.78 55.61 -31.21
C GLY A 666 -48.71 54.53 -30.14
#